data_AF-A0A919GJ69-F1
#
_entry.id   AF-A0A919GJ69-F1
#
_cell.length_a   1.000
_cell.length_b   1.000
_cell.length_c   1.000
_cell.angle_alpha   90.00
_cell.angle_beta   90.00
_cell.angle_gamma   90.00
#
_symmetry.space_group_name_H-M   'P 1'
#
loop_
_entity.id
_entity.type
_entity.pdbx_description
1 polymer ?
#
loop_
_entity_poly.entity_id
_entity_poly.type
_entity_poly.pdbx_seq_one_letter_code
_entity_poly.pdbx_strand_id
1 'polypeptide(L)'
;MGTAVGLSAVSGAAQAQAQDGTGARPDGGPTGSGTGPGAGDTATVLENTVAMLAGTEESNARADVGAKVAAIRKTARDRLALLAAGGDGELFAGVPLGTSDPNLTKSFQYLYDIALATRTPPGPAGDTGTPGDARTAGDTGTAGDTGAAGAAGPALYGDATVQRQVIDGLVRLYDEYYGDQSKGYYGNWFNWEIGISQHVSRTLALLKDRLADYRPGLAATYVAAMDAYLRNGRNGDVDLDSRFHTGANLADITTNRILQGAVLGDGARISKAVSDQSTVLATIDPYMLRHGVTDGFYADGSFVQHASVAYTGTYGTGLLSRVVQTVKLLDGTGYLGGADPAAVARGWVRDGFAPLLFEGWMMEVVKGRGASRAKSGYGDAATVVEAVTDLCAYSTGSDATALKGYVKHLHLTTRAPLDPTGFTSPVSVARYADILGDTSVPARDLRDPSYTAAFHAMERTVHHRPGYAFALARSSERISKYEYMSGENLTPWFLGDGAHYLYLSGQDQSEGFGAAYYATVPPYRLAGVTAPVETRRTVPELYGTQWYDNPAAGFTSSSESQNTYVYFPRGTNSFSGGATLGAYGTAGLVQSDDVAYAAEQAGLLPADFVAYRNATAIKSWFLFDDEIVVLAAGVGDPAGRAVTTTVDSRVAGAAETLTVTGRLADGSPWPGGGERSTGAPGSGAPDARAAAPVWLRYANEDRRTAVGYVFLPGPAGRTPGHRGTGADRAAATVALETVTRSLRDVNSTNPDTRVTKQVFTLGVDLPAGAPATALAYALVPHASEAQLASYAHGPLTVLANTPDVQAVEHTGLGLLAVNAFSPGAHRAGRRLTVEGPASALLRGNRDGTVSLALSDPTTHRDTVAATVHGRPLRTVTADDGVSVRRVTGGTRIEATTRHAYGRSLTVTLR
;
A
#
# COMPACT_ATOMS: atom_id res chain seq x y z
N MET A 1 32.48 33.33 24.29
CA MET A 1 32.94 32.91 25.63
C MET A 1 32.17 31.62 25.94
N GLY A 2 32.69 30.41 25.79
CA GLY A 2 34.04 29.93 26.05
C GLY A 2 34.00 29.17 27.37
N THR A 3 33.66 27.89 27.35
CA THR A 3 34.08 26.88 28.35
C THR A 3 33.81 25.48 27.79
N ALA A 4 34.91 24.79 27.51
CA ALA A 4 34.99 23.36 27.24
C ALA A 4 34.96 22.58 28.56
N VAL A 5 34.30 21.43 28.58
CA VAL A 5 34.59 20.33 29.51
C VAL A 5 34.44 19.03 28.72
N GLY A 6 35.55 18.32 28.53
CA GLY A 6 35.54 16.97 27.97
C GLY A 6 35.29 15.94 29.06
N LEU A 7 34.77 14.77 28.67
CA LEU A 7 34.95 13.51 29.38
C LEU A 7 34.59 12.32 28.48
N SER A 8 35.62 11.53 28.19
CA SER A 8 35.68 10.06 28.24
C SER A 8 34.68 9.24 27.41
N ALA A 9 35.25 8.61 26.37
CA ALA A 9 34.69 7.47 25.66
C ALA A 9 34.39 6.27 26.57
N VAL A 10 33.26 5.61 26.32
CA VAL A 10 33.01 4.21 26.69
C VAL A 10 32.45 3.51 25.45
N SER A 11 33.31 2.68 24.84
CA SER A 11 32.98 1.78 23.74
C SER A 11 32.24 0.55 24.29
N GLY A 12 30.98 0.37 23.91
CA GLY A 12 30.20 -0.84 24.16
C GLY A 12 29.72 -1.43 22.84
N ALA A 13 30.48 -2.37 22.28
CA ALA A 13 30.09 -3.16 21.14
C ALA A 13 29.11 -4.25 21.58
N ALA A 14 27.90 -4.29 21.01
CA ALA A 14 26.97 -5.40 21.15
C ALA A 14 27.10 -6.31 19.92
N GLN A 15 27.88 -7.38 20.07
CA GLN A 15 27.93 -8.51 19.15
C GLN A 15 26.68 -9.38 19.35
N ALA A 16 25.91 -9.60 18.28
CA ALA A 16 24.88 -10.62 18.25
C ALA A 16 25.54 -11.99 18.00
N GLN A 17 25.44 -12.89 18.98
CA GLN A 17 25.94 -14.26 18.93
C GLN A 17 25.00 -15.15 18.09
N ALA A 18 25.52 -15.75 17.03
CA ALA A 18 24.94 -16.91 16.38
C ALA A 18 25.43 -18.18 17.11
N GLN A 19 24.51 -19.10 17.43
CA GLN A 19 24.84 -20.39 18.05
C GLN A 19 25.17 -21.44 16.99
N ASP A 20 26.34 -22.06 17.11
CA ASP A 20 26.80 -23.21 16.35
C ASP A 20 26.06 -24.50 16.76
N GLY A 21 25.59 -25.25 15.77
CA GLY A 21 25.14 -26.63 15.89
C GLY A 21 25.83 -27.49 14.84
N THR A 22 26.82 -28.28 15.25
CA THR A 22 27.60 -29.17 14.40
C THR A 22 26.81 -30.41 13.99
N GLY A 23 26.68 -30.67 12.69
CA GLY A 23 26.14 -31.91 12.12
C GLY A 23 26.49 -32.03 10.63
N ALA A 24 27.14 -33.13 10.25
CA ALA A 24 27.76 -33.37 8.94
C ALA A 24 26.78 -33.35 7.74
N ARG A 25 27.23 -32.75 6.63
CA ARG A 25 26.57 -32.69 5.31
C ARG A 25 26.89 -33.92 4.44
N PRO A 26 26.01 -34.24 3.48
CA PRO A 26 26.39 -34.49 2.10
C PRO A 26 25.77 -33.45 1.12
N ASP A 27 26.40 -33.36 -0.05
CA ASP A 27 26.49 -32.24 -0.99
C ASP A 27 25.24 -31.86 -1.81
N GLY A 28 25.21 -30.59 -2.25
CA GLY A 28 24.39 -30.12 -3.38
C GLY A 28 23.66 -28.78 -3.21
N GLY A 29 24.38 -27.67 -3.00
CA GLY A 29 23.81 -26.30 -3.00
C GLY A 29 24.90 -25.25 -3.31
N PRO A 30 24.58 -24.09 -3.90
CA PRO A 30 25.58 -23.18 -4.46
C PRO A 30 26.39 -22.53 -3.34
N THR A 31 27.70 -22.76 -3.38
CA THR A 31 28.69 -22.17 -2.47
C THR A 31 29.05 -20.77 -2.94
N GLY A 32 28.58 -19.74 -2.22
CA GLY A 32 29.14 -18.40 -2.31
C GLY A 32 30.49 -18.35 -1.58
N SER A 33 31.59 -18.46 -2.33
CA SER A 33 32.94 -18.16 -1.82
C SER A 33 33.10 -16.64 -1.70
N GLY A 34 33.49 -16.15 -0.53
CA GLY A 34 33.77 -14.73 -0.25
C GLY A 34 35.03 -14.21 -0.96
N THR A 35 35.01 -14.17 -2.29
CA THR A 35 35.98 -13.47 -3.14
C THR A 35 35.29 -12.24 -3.71
N GLY A 36 35.95 -11.07 -3.66
CA GLY A 36 35.46 -9.86 -4.31
C GLY A 36 35.24 -10.03 -5.83
N PRO A 37 34.66 -9.03 -6.51
CA PRO A 37 34.24 -9.18 -7.90
C PRO A 37 35.36 -9.67 -8.83
N GLY A 38 35.07 -10.70 -9.63
CA GLY A 38 35.99 -11.28 -10.60
C GLY A 38 35.98 -10.53 -11.95
N ALA A 39 37.00 -10.80 -12.78
CA ALA A 39 37.15 -10.16 -14.09
C ALA A 39 36.01 -10.48 -15.09
N GLY A 40 35.21 -11.52 -14.83
CA GLY A 40 34.05 -11.91 -15.64
C GLY A 40 32.70 -11.39 -15.12
N ASP A 41 32.63 -10.83 -13.92
CA ASP A 41 31.37 -10.59 -13.23
C ASP A 41 30.47 -9.57 -13.95
N THR A 42 31.05 -8.57 -14.63
CA THR A 42 30.27 -7.62 -15.44
C THR A 42 29.57 -8.29 -16.62
N ALA A 43 30.18 -9.34 -17.20
CA ALA A 43 29.57 -10.11 -18.28
C ALA A 43 28.42 -10.98 -17.74
N THR A 44 28.61 -11.63 -16.59
CA THR A 44 27.56 -12.38 -15.91
C THR A 44 26.34 -11.51 -15.60
N VAL A 45 26.51 -10.26 -15.15
CA VAL A 45 25.40 -9.33 -14.93
C VAL A 45 24.60 -9.09 -16.21
N LEU A 46 25.26 -8.94 -17.37
CA LEU A 46 24.59 -8.76 -18.66
C LEU A 46 23.84 -10.03 -19.10
N GLU A 47 24.45 -11.20 -18.95
CA GLU A 47 23.82 -12.49 -19.24
C GLU A 47 22.56 -12.69 -18.39
N ASN A 48 22.66 -12.45 -17.09
CA ASN A 48 21.52 -12.49 -16.15
C ASN A 48 20.43 -11.48 -16.55
N THR A 49 20.82 -10.27 -16.97
CA THR A 49 19.89 -9.25 -17.45
C THR A 49 19.10 -9.74 -18.67
N VAL A 50 19.78 -10.28 -19.68
CA VAL A 50 19.15 -10.81 -20.90
C VAL A 50 18.24 -11.98 -20.55
N ALA A 51 18.71 -12.96 -19.77
CA ALA A 51 17.92 -14.11 -19.36
C ALA A 51 16.67 -13.70 -18.58
N MET A 52 16.78 -12.74 -17.66
CA MET A 52 15.65 -12.24 -16.90
C MET A 52 14.61 -11.57 -17.79
N LEU A 53 15.03 -10.63 -18.66
CA LEU A 53 14.11 -9.82 -19.45
C LEU A 53 13.54 -10.58 -20.65
N ALA A 54 14.40 -11.28 -21.38
CA ALA A 54 14.09 -11.90 -22.67
C ALA A 54 13.82 -13.42 -22.57
N GLY A 55 14.10 -14.03 -21.43
CA GLY A 55 14.06 -15.47 -21.25
C GLY A 55 15.29 -16.19 -21.81
N THR A 56 15.33 -17.50 -21.65
CA THR A 56 16.30 -18.40 -22.27
C THR A 56 15.61 -19.25 -23.34
N GLU A 57 16.39 -19.95 -24.17
CA GLU A 57 15.82 -20.94 -25.10
C GLU A 57 14.99 -21.99 -24.37
N GLU A 58 15.48 -22.46 -23.22
CA GLU A 58 14.78 -23.44 -22.38
C GLU A 58 13.47 -22.89 -21.82
N SER A 59 13.47 -21.69 -21.20
CA SER A 59 12.24 -21.14 -20.64
C SER A 59 11.21 -20.85 -21.74
N ASN A 60 11.67 -20.30 -22.87
CA ASN A 60 10.78 -19.86 -23.94
C ASN A 60 10.22 -21.02 -24.77
N ALA A 61 10.88 -22.19 -24.78
CA ALA A 61 10.37 -23.40 -25.42
C ALA A 61 9.15 -24.01 -24.69
N ARG A 62 8.84 -23.57 -23.46
CA ARG A 62 7.71 -24.09 -22.70
C ARG A 62 6.37 -23.49 -23.13
N ALA A 63 5.32 -24.29 -23.10
CA ALA A 63 3.98 -23.90 -23.55
C ALA A 63 3.34 -22.80 -22.68
N ASP A 64 3.56 -22.84 -21.37
CA ASP A 64 3.13 -21.84 -20.39
C ASP A 64 3.77 -20.45 -20.61
N VAL A 65 4.99 -20.40 -21.13
CA VAL A 65 5.71 -19.16 -21.47
C VAL A 65 5.31 -18.59 -22.85
N GLY A 66 4.69 -19.42 -23.71
CA GLY A 66 4.39 -19.06 -25.10
C GLY A 66 3.59 -17.75 -25.25
N ALA A 67 2.61 -17.51 -24.39
CA ALA A 67 1.79 -16.29 -24.43
C ALA A 67 2.60 -15.03 -24.07
N LYS A 68 3.54 -15.12 -23.12
CA LYS A 68 4.45 -14.02 -22.76
C LYS A 68 5.36 -13.65 -23.93
N VAL A 69 5.95 -14.66 -24.58
CA VAL A 69 6.81 -14.46 -25.77
C VAL A 69 6.02 -13.85 -26.93
N ALA A 70 4.80 -14.33 -27.18
CA ALA A 70 3.91 -13.77 -28.19
C ALA A 70 3.55 -12.30 -27.90
N ALA A 71 3.28 -11.95 -26.64
CA ALA A 71 2.98 -10.59 -26.22
C ALA A 71 4.16 -9.62 -26.42
N ILE A 72 5.39 -10.06 -26.10
CA ILE A 72 6.63 -9.29 -26.38
C ILE A 72 6.73 -9.00 -27.89
N ARG A 73 6.60 -10.03 -28.73
CA ARG A 73 6.71 -9.88 -30.20
C ARG A 73 5.61 -9.02 -30.79
N LYS A 74 4.36 -9.20 -30.33
CA LYS A 74 3.24 -8.38 -30.79
C LYS A 74 3.50 -6.90 -30.47
N THR A 75 3.90 -6.61 -29.24
CA THR A 75 4.21 -5.24 -28.81
C THR A 75 5.31 -4.64 -29.69
N ALA A 76 6.41 -5.36 -29.92
CA ALA A 76 7.50 -4.89 -30.77
C ALA A 76 7.06 -4.62 -32.22
N ARG A 77 6.21 -5.47 -32.81
CA ARG A 77 5.67 -5.24 -34.17
C ARG A 77 4.77 -4.00 -34.22
N ASP A 78 3.91 -3.83 -33.23
CA ASP A 78 3.08 -2.63 -33.11
C ASP A 78 3.96 -1.37 -32.98
N ARG A 79 5.06 -1.44 -32.22
CA ARG A 79 6.01 -0.32 -32.09
C ARG A 79 6.84 -0.07 -33.36
N LEU A 80 7.26 -1.12 -34.06
CA LEU A 80 7.97 -0.99 -35.34
C LEU A 80 7.10 -0.33 -36.41
N ALA A 81 5.80 -0.67 -36.46
CA ALA A 81 4.86 0.00 -37.36
C ALA A 81 4.75 1.50 -37.04
N LEU A 82 4.69 1.87 -35.76
CA LEU A 82 4.68 3.27 -35.34
C LEU A 82 6.00 3.99 -35.64
N LEU A 83 7.14 3.30 -35.50
CA LEU A 83 8.46 3.84 -35.82
C LEU A 83 8.59 4.14 -37.31
N ALA A 84 8.15 3.20 -38.17
CA ALA A 84 8.18 3.35 -39.61
C ALA A 84 7.25 4.46 -40.12
N ALA A 85 6.17 4.75 -39.38
CA ALA A 85 5.22 5.81 -39.69
C ALA A 85 5.53 7.15 -39.01
N GLY A 86 6.61 7.25 -38.23
CA GLY A 86 6.99 8.48 -37.54
C GLY A 86 7.41 9.59 -38.50
N GLY A 87 7.07 10.84 -38.17
CA GLY A 87 7.32 12.02 -38.99
C GLY A 87 8.21 13.09 -38.35
N ASP A 88 8.02 14.34 -38.76
CA ASP A 88 8.72 15.49 -38.19
C ASP A 88 8.20 15.79 -36.77
N GLY A 89 9.10 16.00 -35.81
CA GLY A 89 8.74 16.30 -34.41
C GLY A 89 8.27 15.10 -33.56
N GLU A 90 8.26 13.89 -34.13
CA GLU A 90 8.00 12.63 -33.42
C GLU A 90 8.90 11.50 -33.93
N LEU A 91 9.28 10.57 -33.04
CA LEU A 91 9.99 9.34 -33.47
C LEU A 91 9.00 8.22 -33.83
N PHE A 92 7.89 8.14 -33.10
CA PHE A 92 6.83 7.16 -33.31
C PHE A 92 5.53 7.90 -33.62
N ALA A 93 4.79 7.44 -34.62
CA ALA A 93 3.52 8.04 -35.02
C ALA A 93 2.57 8.23 -33.83
N GLY A 94 2.07 9.45 -33.63
CA GLY A 94 1.14 9.79 -32.55
C GLY A 94 1.80 9.97 -31.18
N VAL A 95 3.12 10.15 -31.13
CA VAL A 95 3.89 10.42 -29.91
C VAL A 95 4.72 11.71 -30.09
N PRO A 96 4.06 12.88 -30.06
CA PRO A 96 4.76 14.15 -30.25
C PRO A 96 5.71 14.43 -29.08
N LEU A 97 6.97 14.73 -29.39
CA LEU A 97 8.01 14.88 -28.36
C LEU A 97 7.97 16.28 -27.74
N GLY A 98 8.26 17.33 -28.51
CA GLY A 98 8.19 18.73 -28.05
C GLY A 98 8.76 18.93 -26.64
N THR A 99 7.96 19.48 -25.74
CA THR A 99 8.28 19.61 -24.29
C THR A 99 7.49 18.64 -23.42
N SER A 100 7.11 17.47 -23.96
CA SER A 100 6.36 16.44 -23.23
C SER A 100 7.31 15.36 -22.73
N ASP A 101 7.67 15.41 -21.44
CA ASP A 101 8.56 14.46 -20.81
C ASP A 101 7.94 13.04 -20.71
N PRO A 102 6.62 12.85 -20.48
CA PRO A 102 6.01 11.54 -20.64
C PRO A 102 6.16 10.95 -22.05
N ASN A 103 6.02 11.75 -23.11
CA ASN A 103 6.14 11.26 -24.48
C ASN A 103 7.60 10.93 -24.85
N LEU A 104 8.55 11.68 -24.31
CA LEU A 104 9.97 11.37 -24.45
C LEU A 104 10.30 10.04 -23.77
N THR A 105 9.92 9.86 -22.50
CA THR A 105 10.08 8.58 -21.78
C THR A 105 9.43 7.43 -22.54
N LYS A 106 8.22 7.64 -23.08
CA LYS A 106 7.47 6.64 -23.84
C LYS A 106 8.17 6.24 -25.15
N SER A 107 8.86 7.16 -25.81
CA SER A 107 9.64 6.86 -27.01
C SER A 107 10.86 5.98 -26.70
N PHE A 108 11.55 6.23 -25.59
CA PHE A 108 12.60 5.32 -25.09
C PHE A 108 12.04 3.95 -24.70
N GLN A 109 10.85 3.90 -24.08
CA GLN A 109 10.17 2.65 -23.79
C GLN A 109 9.88 1.86 -25.08
N TYR A 110 9.39 2.50 -26.13
CA TYR A 110 9.05 1.82 -27.38
C TYR A 110 10.29 1.26 -28.08
N LEU A 111 11.42 1.98 -28.04
CA LEU A 111 12.70 1.47 -28.50
C LEU A 111 13.16 0.25 -27.69
N TYR A 112 13.00 0.28 -26.37
CA TYR A 112 13.27 -0.86 -25.49
C TYR A 112 12.39 -2.07 -25.84
N ASP A 113 11.08 -1.89 -26.05
CA ASP A 113 10.15 -2.96 -26.39
C ASP A 113 10.58 -3.69 -27.68
N ILE A 114 11.06 -2.94 -28.68
CA ILE A 114 11.61 -3.49 -29.93
C ILE A 114 12.92 -4.24 -29.68
N ALA A 115 13.86 -3.63 -28.94
CA ALA A 115 15.13 -4.26 -28.59
C ALA A 115 14.94 -5.59 -27.86
N LEU A 116 14.02 -5.62 -26.90
CA LEU A 116 13.68 -6.79 -26.11
C LEU A 116 13.28 -7.96 -27.02
N ALA A 117 12.34 -7.74 -27.95
CA ALA A 117 11.90 -8.78 -28.87
C ALA A 117 13.04 -9.34 -29.74
N THR A 118 14.02 -8.52 -30.12
CA THR A 118 15.18 -8.99 -30.90
C THR A 118 16.13 -9.88 -30.11
N ARG A 119 16.01 -9.87 -28.78
CA ARG A 119 16.80 -10.69 -27.86
C ARG A 119 16.00 -11.81 -27.20
N THR A 120 14.68 -11.90 -27.44
CA THR A 120 13.79 -12.95 -26.92
C THR A 120 13.83 -14.18 -27.81
N PRO A 121 14.39 -15.32 -27.33
CA PRO A 121 14.43 -16.56 -28.12
C PRO A 121 13.06 -17.02 -28.62
N PRO A 122 13.00 -17.78 -29.74
CA PRO A 122 11.79 -18.41 -30.26
C PRO A 122 10.96 -19.12 -29.18
N GLY A 123 9.64 -19.04 -29.33
CA GLY A 123 8.72 -19.77 -28.46
C GLY A 123 8.42 -21.17 -29.04
N PRO A 124 7.48 -21.94 -28.46
CA PRO A 124 7.12 -23.27 -28.95
C PRO A 124 6.53 -23.23 -30.37
N ALA A 125 5.89 -22.11 -30.75
CA ALA A 125 5.37 -21.87 -32.09
C ALA A 125 6.46 -21.48 -33.12
N GLY A 126 7.74 -21.48 -32.74
CA GLY A 126 8.86 -21.03 -33.56
C GLY A 126 8.95 -19.50 -33.69
N ASP A 127 9.90 -19.07 -34.52
CA ASP A 127 10.04 -17.69 -35.00
C ASP A 127 9.84 -17.71 -36.52
N THR A 128 8.61 -17.98 -36.96
CA THR A 128 8.36 -18.17 -38.40
C THR A 128 8.50 -16.86 -39.17
N GLY A 129 9.56 -16.81 -39.97
CA GLY A 129 9.78 -15.90 -41.09
C GLY A 129 11.02 -16.35 -41.87
N THR A 130 10.86 -17.25 -42.85
CA THR A 130 11.92 -17.59 -43.79
C THR A 130 12.29 -16.35 -44.63
N PRO A 131 13.56 -16.10 -44.99
CA PRO A 131 13.93 -14.95 -45.83
C PRO A 131 13.36 -15.13 -47.25
N GLY A 132 12.43 -14.27 -47.65
CA GLY A 132 11.92 -14.22 -49.01
C GLY A 132 12.58 -13.09 -49.79
N ASP A 133 13.37 -13.45 -50.79
CA ASP A 133 13.96 -12.55 -51.78
C ASP A 133 12.95 -11.56 -52.38
N ALA A 134 13.45 -10.36 -52.69
CA ALA A 134 12.74 -9.31 -53.39
C ALA A 134 12.16 -9.76 -54.74
N ARG A 135 10.90 -9.38 -55.04
CA ARG A 135 10.47 -8.68 -56.28
C ARG A 135 8.92 -8.56 -56.44
N THR A 136 8.53 -7.32 -56.76
CA THR A 136 7.47 -6.86 -57.71
C THR A 136 5.97 -7.09 -57.47
N ALA A 137 5.28 -5.95 -57.38
CA ALA A 137 4.08 -5.49 -58.13
C ALA A 137 2.64 -5.88 -57.67
N GLY A 138 1.80 -4.84 -57.54
CA GLY A 138 0.49 -4.80 -58.21
C GLY A 138 -0.80 -4.85 -57.36
N ASP A 139 -1.32 -3.67 -57.00
CA ASP A 139 -2.70 -3.17 -57.17
C ASP A 139 -3.98 -3.88 -56.62
N THR A 140 -4.91 -3.00 -56.21
CA THR A 140 -6.36 -3.06 -55.95
C THR A 140 -6.92 -3.74 -54.69
N GLY A 141 -7.77 -2.99 -53.97
CA GLY A 141 -8.25 -3.31 -52.63
C GLY A 141 -9.61 -3.99 -52.52
N THR A 142 -10.07 -4.18 -51.29
CA THR A 142 -11.44 -4.00 -50.79
C THR A 142 -11.47 -4.31 -49.30
N ALA A 143 -12.17 -3.47 -48.53
CA ALA A 143 -12.37 -3.64 -47.10
C ALA A 143 -13.47 -4.69 -46.83
N GLY A 144 -13.19 -5.59 -45.88
CA GLY A 144 -14.13 -6.59 -45.39
C GLY A 144 -13.61 -7.18 -44.08
N ASP A 145 -14.19 -6.73 -42.98
CA ASP A 145 -13.98 -7.21 -41.62
C ASP A 145 -14.37 -8.68 -41.49
N THR A 146 -13.36 -9.53 -41.32
CA THR A 146 -13.47 -10.90 -40.77
C THR A 146 -12.23 -11.13 -39.93
N GLY A 147 -12.39 -11.69 -38.73
CA GLY A 147 -11.30 -11.99 -37.80
C GLY A 147 -10.19 -12.79 -38.47
N ALA A 148 -9.11 -12.10 -38.85
CA ALA A 148 -7.98 -12.69 -39.52
C ALA A 148 -6.94 -13.14 -38.49
N ALA A 149 -6.59 -14.43 -38.53
CA ALA A 149 -5.30 -14.90 -38.07
C ALA A 149 -4.22 -13.98 -38.67
N GLY A 150 -3.59 -13.16 -37.82
CA GLY A 150 -2.63 -12.16 -38.25
C GLY A 150 -1.51 -12.81 -39.05
N ALA A 151 -1.29 -12.31 -40.26
CA ALA A 151 -0.17 -12.72 -41.10
C ALA A 151 1.14 -12.65 -40.28
N ALA A 152 1.91 -13.73 -40.29
CA ALA A 152 3.19 -13.82 -39.59
C ALA A 152 4.16 -12.79 -40.18
N GLY A 153 4.46 -11.73 -39.42
CA GLY A 153 5.52 -10.78 -39.76
C GLY A 153 6.92 -11.41 -39.63
N PRO A 154 7.98 -10.78 -40.13
CA PRO A 154 9.33 -11.33 -40.14
C PRO A 154 9.83 -11.76 -38.76
N ALA A 155 10.76 -12.72 -38.75
CA ALA A 155 11.47 -13.18 -37.57
C ALA A 155 12.22 -12.00 -36.93
N LEU A 156 12.02 -11.76 -35.63
CA LEU A 156 12.64 -10.64 -34.93
C LEU A 156 13.91 -11.05 -34.17
N TYR A 157 14.01 -12.32 -33.76
CA TYR A 157 15.12 -12.77 -32.92
C TYR A 157 16.43 -12.70 -33.70
N GLY A 158 17.39 -11.93 -33.19
CA GLY A 158 18.68 -11.73 -33.83
C GLY A 158 18.67 -10.82 -35.07
N ASP A 159 17.54 -10.17 -35.41
CA ASP A 159 17.46 -9.31 -36.59
C ASP A 159 18.37 -8.06 -36.44
N ALA A 160 19.49 -8.10 -37.15
CA ALA A 160 20.50 -7.04 -37.17
C ALA A 160 19.96 -5.69 -37.66
N THR A 161 19.04 -5.70 -38.63
CA THR A 161 18.46 -4.50 -39.24
C THR A 161 17.55 -3.80 -38.24
N VAL A 162 16.67 -4.56 -37.58
CA VAL A 162 15.78 -4.04 -36.55
C VAL A 162 16.58 -3.49 -35.36
N GLN A 163 17.62 -4.20 -34.93
CA GLN A 163 18.51 -3.70 -33.86
C GLN A 163 19.18 -2.37 -34.25
N ARG A 164 19.62 -2.21 -35.51
CA ARG A 164 20.18 -0.95 -36.01
C ARG A 164 19.15 0.17 -36.05
N GLN A 165 17.89 -0.11 -36.42
CA GLN A 165 16.80 0.87 -36.37
C GLN A 165 16.57 1.39 -34.94
N VAL A 166 16.61 0.50 -33.94
CA VAL A 166 16.53 0.92 -32.53
C VAL A 166 17.69 1.85 -32.17
N ILE A 167 18.91 1.48 -32.56
CA ILE A 167 20.12 2.27 -32.28
C ILE A 167 20.06 3.64 -32.97
N ASP A 168 19.63 3.71 -34.23
CA ASP A 168 19.46 4.97 -34.96
C ASP A 168 18.34 5.83 -34.34
N GLY A 169 17.28 5.20 -33.81
CA GLY A 169 16.25 5.87 -33.01
C GLY A 169 16.81 6.47 -31.71
N LEU A 170 17.70 5.76 -31.02
CA LEU A 170 18.43 6.32 -29.87
C LEU A 170 19.27 7.53 -30.30
N VAL A 171 20.09 7.42 -31.36
CA VAL A 171 20.88 8.56 -31.86
C VAL A 171 20.00 9.78 -32.11
N ARG A 172 18.84 9.62 -32.77
CA ARG A 172 17.90 10.73 -33.00
C ARG A 172 17.38 11.35 -31.70
N LEU A 173 16.93 10.54 -30.73
CA LEU A 173 16.45 11.06 -29.44
C LEU A 173 17.56 11.76 -28.66
N TYR A 174 18.80 11.25 -28.74
CA TYR A 174 19.97 11.90 -28.15
C TYR A 174 20.19 13.26 -28.79
N ASP A 175 20.41 13.32 -30.10
CA ASP A 175 20.81 14.54 -30.79
C ASP A 175 19.74 15.65 -30.70
N GLU A 176 18.45 15.28 -30.74
CA GLU A 176 17.37 16.27 -30.79
C GLU A 176 16.83 16.68 -29.39
N TYR A 177 16.74 15.75 -28.43
CA TYR A 177 15.96 15.96 -27.19
C TYR A 177 16.73 15.73 -25.88
N TYR A 178 17.76 14.88 -25.86
CA TYR A 178 18.36 14.40 -24.61
C TYR A 178 19.85 14.76 -24.44
N GLY A 179 20.58 14.97 -25.54
CA GLY A 179 22.02 15.14 -25.54
C GLY A 179 22.51 16.54 -25.18
N ASP A 180 21.65 17.55 -25.23
CA ASP A 180 22.00 18.93 -24.88
C ASP A 180 21.53 19.27 -23.45
N GLN A 181 22.42 19.06 -22.49
CA GLN A 181 22.10 19.30 -21.07
C GLN A 181 21.96 20.79 -20.74
N SER A 182 22.43 21.70 -21.62
CA SER A 182 22.30 23.15 -21.41
C SER A 182 20.85 23.64 -21.51
N LYS A 183 20.00 22.90 -22.24
CA LYS A 183 18.55 23.14 -22.31
C LYS A 183 17.82 22.81 -21.02
N GLY A 184 18.46 22.08 -20.12
CA GLY A 184 17.81 21.57 -18.93
C GLY A 184 16.86 20.42 -19.18
N TYR A 185 16.16 20.01 -18.13
CA TYR A 185 15.00 19.15 -18.26
C TYR A 185 13.71 19.94 -18.00
N TYR A 186 12.61 19.47 -18.54
CA TYR A 186 11.26 20.02 -18.35
C TYR A 186 10.33 18.98 -17.73
N GLY A 187 9.26 19.45 -17.10
CA GLY A 187 8.28 18.58 -16.46
C GLY A 187 8.80 17.94 -15.18
N ASN A 188 8.59 16.64 -15.04
CA ASN A 188 8.85 15.89 -13.82
C ASN A 188 10.29 15.31 -13.80
N TRP A 189 11.06 15.63 -12.75
CA TRP A 189 12.42 15.13 -12.52
C TRP A 189 12.53 13.59 -12.67
N PHE A 190 11.49 12.86 -12.24
CA PHE A 190 11.45 11.40 -12.29
C PHE A 190 11.68 10.86 -13.71
N ASN A 191 11.10 11.50 -14.72
CA ASN A 191 11.27 11.07 -16.11
C ASN A 191 12.75 11.11 -16.54
N TRP A 192 13.48 12.13 -16.11
CA TRP A 192 14.85 12.39 -16.52
C TRP A 192 15.89 11.59 -15.74
N GLU A 193 15.70 11.46 -14.43
CA GLU A 193 16.66 10.78 -13.55
C GLU A 193 16.43 9.26 -13.51
N ILE A 194 15.18 8.81 -13.66
CA ILE A 194 14.79 7.40 -13.48
C ILE A 194 14.19 6.80 -14.74
N GLY A 195 13.09 7.35 -15.25
CA GLY A 195 12.26 6.73 -16.28
C GLY A 195 13.02 6.48 -17.60
N ILE A 196 13.60 7.54 -18.17
CA ILE A 196 14.42 7.45 -19.38
C ILE A 196 15.64 6.56 -19.13
N SER A 197 16.35 6.78 -18.02
CA SER A 197 17.54 6.01 -17.63
C SER A 197 17.27 4.51 -17.57
N GLN A 198 16.10 4.11 -17.09
CA GLN A 198 15.69 2.71 -17.03
C GLN A 198 15.56 2.08 -18.42
N HIS A 199 14.83 2.72 -19.33
CA HIS A 199 14.62 2.19 -20.68
C HIS A 199 15.90 2.21 -21.51
N VAL A 200 16.70 3.27 -21.39
CA VAL A 200 18.01 3.37 -22.07
C VAL A 200 18.96 2.29 -21.55
N SER A 201 19.16 2.18 -20.23
CA SER A 201 20.13 1.23 -19.66
C SER A 201 19.80 -0.23 -20.03
N ARG A 202 18.51 -0.59 -20.05
CA ARG A 202 18.08 -1.92 -20.49
C ARG A 202 18.30 -2.13 -21.99
N THR A 203 18.00 -1.15 -22.83
CA THR A 203 18.26 -1.22 -24.28
C THR A 203 19.75 -1.38 -24.57
N LEU A 204 20.60 -0.61 -23.88
CA LEU A 204 22.06 -0.70 -24.00
C LEU A 204 22.57 -2.08 -23.57
N ALA A 205 22.04 -2.66 -22.48
CA ALA A 205 22.39 -4.01 -22.03
C ALA A 205 21.97 -5.09 -23.05
N LEU A 206 20.75 -4.99 -23.58
CA LEU A 206 20.23 -5.95 -24.57
C LEU A 206 21.01 -5.92 -25.90
N LEU A 207 21.48 -4.75 -26.32
CA LEU A 207 22.11 -4.52 -27.63
C LEU A 207 23.63 -4.27 -27.54
N LYS A 208 24.28 -4.62 -26.42
CA LYS A 208 25.68 -4.27 -26.15
C LYS A 208 26.63 -4.58 -27.33
N ASP A 209 26.59 -5.81 -27.84
CA ASP A 209 27.50 -6.24 -28.91
C ASP A 209 27.20 -5.50 -30.22
N ARG A 210 25.90 -5.35 -30.55
CA ARG A 210 25.49 -4.62 -31.75
C ARG A 210 25.88 -3.15 -31.70
N LEU A 211 25.79 -2.53 -30.52
CA LEU A 211 26.21 -1.15 -30.29
C LEU A 211 27.72 -1.01 -30.50
N ALA A 212 28.52 -1.93 -29.96
CA ALA A 212 29.97 -1.94 -30.14
C ALA A 212 30.36 -2.00 -31.62
N ASP A 213 29.65 -2.80 -32.42
CA ASP A 213 29.92 -2.96 -33.85
C ASP A 213 29.42 -1.78 -34.72
N TYR A 214 28.24 -1.23 -34.43
CA TYR A 214 27.54 -0.30 -35.34
C TYR A 214 27.69 1.18 -34.95
N ARG A 215 27.72 1.50 -33.66
CA ARG A 215 27.86 2.85 -33.10
C ARG A 215 28.75 2.82 -31.85
N PRO A 216 30.04 2.49 -32.01
CA PRO A 216 30.98 2.44 -30.88
C PRO A 216 31.00 3.81 -30.18
N GLY A 217 30.87 3.82 -28.85
CA GLY A 217 30.85 5.03 -28.03
C GLY A 217 29.46 5.58 -27.68
N LEU A 218 28.38 5.13 -28.35
CA LEU A 218 27.02 5.60 -28.04
C LEU A 218 26.61 5.25 -26.61
N ALA A 219 26.96 4.05 -26.12
CA ALA A 219 26.68 3.64 -24.74
C ALA A 219 27.34 4.57 -23.71
N ALA A 220 28.64 4.88 -23.88
CA ALA A 220 29.35 5.81 -22.99
C ALA A 220 28.75 7.24 -23.05
N THR A 221 28.34 7.67 -24.24
CA THR A 221 27.72 8.98 -24.48
C THR A 221 26.38 9.12 -23.73
N TYR A 222 25.53 8.09 -23.82
CA TYR A 222 24.28 8.06 -23.07
C TYR A 222 24.50 8.00 -21.56
N VAL A 223 25.46 7.18 -21.12
CA VAL A 223 25.77 7.07 -19.70
C VAL A 223 26.26 8.40 -19.13
N ALA A 224 27.12 9.11 -19.85
CA ALA A 224 27.56 10.45 -19.44
C ALA A 224 26.40 11.46 -19.36
N ALA A 225 25.46 11.41 -20.31
CA ALA A 225 24.27 12.26 -20.26
C ALA A 225 23.35 11.91 -19.07
N MET A 226 23.10 10.62 -18.81
CA MET A 226 22.33 10.16 -17.64
C MET A 226 22.98 10.62 -16.33
N ASP A 227 24.31 10.52 -16.21
CA ASP A 227 25.06 11.00 -15.05
C ASP A 227 24.87 12.53 -14.87
N ALA A 228 24.91 13.30 -15.97
CA ALA A 228 24.69 14.75 -15.93
C ALA A 228 23.24 15.16 -15.57
N TYR A 229 22.25 14.30 -15.80
CA TYR A 229 20.86 14.55 -15.43
C TYR A 229 20.52 14.19 -13.98
N LEU A 230 21.38 13.47 -13.26
CA LEU A 230 21.25 13.22 -11.81
C LEU A 230 21.52 14.50 -11.00
N ARG A 231 20.65 15.51 -11.15
CA ARG A 231 20.78 16.84 -10.53
C ARG A 231 20.50 16.81 -9.05
N ASN A 232 19.66 15.88 -8.60
CA ASN A 232 19.43 15.62 -7.19
C ASN A 232 20.52 14.73 -6.56
N GLY A 233 21.56 14.39 -7.33
CA GLY A 233 22.74 13.67 -6.89
C GLY A 233 23.94 14.57 -6.60
N ARG A 234 25.07 13.92 -6.30
CA ARG A 234 26.35 14.59 -6.06
C ARG A 234 27.36 14.10 -7.09
N ASN A 235 27.89 15.04 -7.87
CA ASN A 235 28.88 14.77 -8.94
C ASN A 235 28.41 13.73 -9.97
N GLY A 236 27.14 13.77 -10.36
CA GLY A 236 26.55 12.85 -11.35
C GLY A 236 26.32 11.43 -10.83
N ASP A 237 26.16 11.27 -9.52
CA ASP A 237 25.88 9.99 -8.87
C ASP A 237 24.92 10.16 -7.69
N VAL A 238 24.46 9.04 -7.13
CA VAL A 238 23.62 8.99 -5.94
C VAL A 238 24.23 9.79 -4.79
N ASP A 239 23.45 10.73 -4.27
CA ASP A 239 23.61 11.36 -2.95
C ASP A 239 22.60 10.75 -1.97
N LEU A 240 23.06 10.03 -0.95
CA LEU A 240 22.18 9.41 0.06
C LEU A 240 21.53 10.43 1.00
N ASP A 241 22.04 11.66 1.07
CA ASP A 241 21.44 12.76 1.83
C ASP A 241 20.35 13.50 1.02
N SER A 242 20.13 13.12 -0.24
CA SER A 242 19.09 13.70 -1.08
C SER A 242 17.74 13.06 -0.82
N ARG A 243 16.72 13.88 -0.51
CA ARG A 243 15.34 13.41 -0.34
C ARG A 243 14.70 12.81 -1.59
N PHE A 244 15.35 12.90 -2.75
CA PHE A 244 14.90 12.26 -3.98
C PHE A 244 15.47 10.85 -4.15
N HIS A 245 16.55 10.52 -3.43
CA HIS A 245 17.30 9.28 -3.54
C HIS A 245 17.07 8.38 -2.32
N THR A 246 15.80 8.08 -2.05
CA THR A 246 15.37 7.26 -0.92
C THR A 246 14.41 6.15 -1.38
N GLY A 247 14.27 5.10 -0.57
CA GLY A 247 13.29 4.04 -0.78
C GLY A 247 13.30 3.45 -2.19
N ALA A 248 12.12 3.38 -2.84
CA ALA A 248 12.01 2.81 -4.19
C ALA A 248 12.76 3.62 -5.26
N ASN A 249 12.84 4.95 -5.14
CA ASN A 249 13.57 5.80 -6.09
C ASN A 249 15.06 5.47 -6.07
N LEU A 250 15.64 5.31 -4.87
CA LEU A 250 17.03 4.90 -4.73
C LEU A 250 17.27 3.56 -5.43
N ALA A 251 16.39 2.59 -5.18
CA ALA A 251 16.51 1.27 -5.79
C ALA A 251 16.41 1.30 -7.33
N ASP A 252 15.53 2.12 -7.90
CA ASP A 252 15.45 2.32 -9.35
C ASP A 252 16.72 2.93 -9.92
N ILE A 253 17.24 4.01 -9.30
CA ILE A 253 18.47 4.69 -9.74
C ILE A 253 19.66 3.73 -9.68
N THR A 254 19.84 3.02 -8.57
CA THR A 254 20.97 2.12 -8.40
C THR A 254 20.90 0.90 -9.32
N THR A 255 19.70 0.36 -9.61
CA THR A 255 19.56 -0.70 -10.62
C THR A 255 19.96 -0.19 -12.01
N ASN A 256 19.63 1.06 -12.37
CA ASN A 256 20.13 1.65 -13.61
C ASN A 256 21.66 1.74 -13.61
N ARG A 257 22.27 2.21 -12.51
CA ARG A 257 23.72 2.33 -12.36
C ARG A 257 24.44 0.98 -12.45
N ILE A 258 23.86 -0.10 -11.91
CA ILE A 258 24.37 -1.48 -12.05
C ILE A 258 24.41 -1.87 -13.54
N LEU A 259 23.32 -1.67 -14.28
CA LEU A 259 23.26 -2.01 -15.71
C LEU A 259 24.23 -1.15 -16.54
N GLN A 260 24.33 0.14 -16.25
CA GLN A 260 25.29 1.04 -16.90
C GLN A 260 26.73 0.60 -16.66
N GLY A 261 27.07 0.19 -15.43
CA GLY A 261 28.39 -0.35 -15.10
C GLY A 261 28.69 -1.62 -15.89
N ALA A 262 27.72 -2.55 -15.95
CA ALA A 262 27.88 -3.79 -16.71
C ALA A 262 28.08 -3.53 -18.21
N VAL A 263 27.31 -2.61 -18.81
CA VAL A 263 27.45 -2.19 -20.21
C VAL A 263 28.83 -1.60 -20.48
N LEU A 264 29.39 -0.80 -19.57
CA LEU A 264 30.70 -0.15 -19.72
C LEU A 264 31.89 -1.02 -19.29
N GLY A 265 31.65 -2.16 -18.64
CA GLY A 265 32.71 -2.94 -17.98
C GLY A 265 33.27 -2.24 -16.73
N ASP A 266 32.50 -1.36 -16.11
CA ASP A 266 32.87 -0.57 -14.93
C ASP A 266 32.36 -1.25 -13.65
N GLY A 267 33.17 -2.17 -13.11
CA GLY A 267 32.86 -2.89 -11.87
C GLY A 267 32.83 -2.00 -10.61
N ALA A 268 33.50 -0.84 -10.64
CA ALA A 268 33.49 0.10 -9.52
C ALA A 268 32.13 0.80 -9.41
N ARG A 269 31.55 1.20 -10.55
CA ARG A 269 30.18 1.72 -10.61
C ARG A 269 29.16 0.71 -10.09
N ILE A 270 29.28 -0.58 -10.46
CA ILE A 270 28.41 -1.63 -9.93
C ILE A 270 28.55 -1.74 -8.42
N SER A 271 29.80 -1.85 -7.92
CA SER A 271 30.06 -2.02 -6.49
C SER A 271 29.51 -0.86 -5.66
N LYS A 272 29.69 0.39 -6.13
CA LYS A 272 29.11 1.57 -5.48
C LYS A 272 27.58 1.54 -5.50
N ALA A 273 26.98 1.25 -6.65
CA ALA A 273 25.52 1.19 -6.78
C ALA A 273 24.90 0.12 -5.87
N VAL A 274 25.54 -1.05 -5.74
CA VAL A 274 25.10 -2.11 -4.81
C VAL A 274 25.23 -1.67 -3.37
N SER A 275 26.33 -0.99 -3.01
CA SER A 275 26.52 -0.43 -1.67
C SER A 275 25.42 0.59 -1.33
N ASP A 276 25.14 1.53 -2.23
CA ASP A 276 24.10 2.54 -2.05
C ASP A 276 22.71 1.90 -1.95
N GLN A 277 22.40 0.96 -2.86
CA GLN A 277 21.12 0.24 -2.85
C GLN A 277 20.92 -0.56 -1.57
N SER A 278 21.98 -1.16 -1.02
CA SER A 278 21.89 -1.97 0.21
C SER A 278 21.38 -1.19 1.42
N THR A 279 21.44 0.15 1.38
CA THR A 279 20.85 1.00 2.42
C THR A 279 19.33 0.85 2.52
N VAL A 280 18.63 0.52 1.42
CA VAL A 280 17.17 0.28 1.42
C VAL A 280 16.77 -1.01 2.14
N LEU A 281 17.72 -1.91 2.38
CA LEU A 281 17.51 -3.16 3.11
C LEU A 281 17.50 -2.95 4.63
N ALA A 282 18.00 -1.79 5.11
CA ALA A 282 18.03 -1.48 6.51
C ALA A 282 16.62 -1.19 7.03
N THR A 283 16.26 -1.82 8.15
CA THR A 283 15.04 -1.48 8.89
C THR A 283 15.12 -0.03 9.36
N ILE A 284 14.07 0.75 9.08
CA ILE A 284 13.98 2.14 9.52
C ILE A 284 13.78 2.20 11.03
N ASP A 285 14.63 2.98 11.70
CA ASP A 285 14.52 3.34 13.11
C ASP A 285 14.19 4.84 13.21
N PRO A 286 12.94 5.23 13.54
CA PRO A 286 12.55 6.63 13.67
C PRO A 286 13.29 7.41 14.77
N TYR A 287 13.99 6.74 15.69
CA TYR A 287 14.82 7.41 16.71
C TYR A 287 16.28 7.57 16.27
N MET A 288 16.70 6.88 15.22
CA MET A 288 18.07 6.89 14.70
C MET A 288 18.08 6.84 13.17
N LEU A 289 17.44 7.83 12.55
CA LEU A 289 17.38 7.94 11.08
C LEU A 289 18.78 8.04 10.48
N ARG A 290 19.05 7.21 9.48
CA ARG A 290 20.25 7.31 8.64
C ARG A 290 19.95 8.25 7.49
N HIS A 291 20.80 9.25 7.28
CA HIS A 291 20.61 10.28 6.24
C HIS A 291 19.25 11.01 6.32
N GLY A 292 18.62 11.04 7.51
CA GLY A 292 17.27 11.61 7.68
C GLY A 292 16.15 10.84 6.96
N VAL A 293 16.42 9.63 6.46
CA VAL A 293 15.48 8.86 5.62
C VAL A 293 14.44 8.14 6.47
N THR A 294 13.17 8.48 6.28
CA THR A 294 12.01 7.77 6.86
C THR A 294 11.35 6.78 5.88
N ASP A 295 11.76 6.81 4.61
CA ASP A 295 11.24 5.93 3.56
C ASP A 295 11.86 4.53 3.65
N GLY A 296 11.03 3.49 3.74
CA GLY A 296 11.48 2.11 3.85
C GLY A 296 10.59 1.23 4.72
N PHE A 297 11.07 0.01 4.98
CA PHE A 297 10.41 -0.96 5.85
C PHE A 297 10.78 -0.75 7.32
N TYR A 298 9.77 -0.80 8.19
CA TYR A 298 9.90 -0.71 9.64
C TYR A 298 9.80 -2.11 10.27
N ALA A 299 10.21 -2.22 11.53
CA ALA A 299 10.27 -3.50 12.25
C ALA A 299 8.90 -4.20 12.41
N ASP A 300 7.79 -3.46 12.34
CA ASP A 300 6.43 -4.00 12.44
C ASP A 300 5.83 -4.42 11.08
N GLY A 301 6.62 -4.35 10.00
CA GLY A 301 6.20 -4.63 8.62
C GLY A 301 5.60 -3.42 7.89
N SER A 302 5.50 -2.25 8.55
CA SER A 302 5.07 -1.02 7.89
C SER A 302 6.02 -0.63 6.77
N PHE A 303 5.49 -0.06 5.69
CA PHE A 303 6.29 0.58 4.65
C PHE A 303 5.81 2.01 4.43
N VAL A 304 6.74 2.96 4.54
CA VAL A 304 6.51 4.38 4.30
C VAL A 304 7.30 4.83 3.09
N GLN A 305 6.69 5.68 2.27
CA GLN A 305 7.38 6.43 1.21
C GLN A 305 6.85 7.87 1.23
N HIS A 306 7.57 8.80 0.59
CA HIS A 306 7.21 10.21 0.57
C HIS A 306 7.15 10.79 1.99
N ALA A 307 8.14 10.39 2.79
CA ALA A 307 8.38 10.71 4.18
C ALA A 307 7.32 10.26 5.19
N SER A 308 6.04 10.20 4.81
CA SER A 308 4.92 10.03 5.75
C SER A 308 3.68 9.32 5.18
N VAL A 309 3.74 8.77 3.96
CA VAL A 309 2.61 8.07 3.34
C VAL A 309 2.76 6.56 3.54
N ALA A 310 1.71 5.90 4.04
CA ALA A 310 1.62 4.43 4.11
C ALA A 310 1.52 3.85 2.69
N TYR A 311 2.53 3.09 2.24
CA TYR A 311 2.74 2.90 0.81
C TYR A 311 3.12 1.49 0.33
N THR A 312 2.90 0.47 1.16
CA THR A 312 3.27 -0.92 0.84
C THR A 312 2.73 -1.38 -0.52
N GLY A 313 1.49 -0.99 -0.86
CA GLY A 313 0.76 -1.50 -2.02
C GLY A 313 1.17 -0.96 -3.38
N THR A 314 2.10 0.01 -3.48
CA THR A 314 2.64 0.44 -4.80
C THR A 314 4.14 0.77 -4.76
N TYR A 315 4.61 1.74 -3.96
CA TYR A 315 6.07 1.97 -3.83
C TYR A 315 6.74 0.79 -3.14
N GLY A 316 6.08 0.16 -2.16
CA GLY A 316 6.56 -1.07 -1.54
C GLY A 316 6.67 -2.22 -2.55
N THR A 317 5.66 -2.45 -3.38
CA THR A 317 5.70 -3.50 -4.42
C THR A 317 6.80 -3.21 -5.45
N GLY A 318 7.00 -1.94 -5.82
CA GLY A 318 8.12 -1.49 -6.64
C GLY A 318 9.47 -1.82 -6.01
N LEU A 319 9.69 -1.44 -4.76
CA LEU A 319 10.93 -1.72 -4.04
C LEU A 319 11.20 -3.24 -3.92
N LEU A 320 10.19 -4.02 -3.54
CA LEU A 320 10.30 -5.48 -3.47
C LEU A 320 10.73 -6.06 -4.83
N SER A 321 10.09 -5.63 -5.91
CA SER A 321 10.44 -6.05 -7.27
C SER A 321 11.89 -5.70 -7.62
N ARG A 322 12.36 -4.50 -7.28
CA ARG A 322 13.75 -4.06 -7.56
C ARG A 322 14.79 -4.81 -6.77
N VAL A 323 14.55 -5.10 -5.50
CA VAL A 323 15.46 -5.90 -4.69
C VAL A 323 15.56 -7.32 -5.25
N VAL A 324 14.42 -7.95 -5.58
CA VAL A 324 14.41 -9.30 -6.17
C VAL A 324 15.07 -9.33 -7.56
N GLN A 325 14.83 -8.32 -8.40
CA GLN A 325 15.53 -8.17 -9.68
C GLN A 325 17.04 -8.02 -9.46
N THR A 326 17.49 -7.25 -8.48
CA THR A 326 18.91 -7.08 -8.19
C THR A 326 19.56 -8.41 -7.77
N VAL A 327 18.88 -9.22 -6.95
CA VAL A 327 19.35 -10.57 -6.61
C VAL A 327 19.55 -11.41 -7.88
N LYS A 328 18.58 -11.38 -8.82
CA LYS A 328 18.68 -12.09 -10.10
C LYS A 328 19.81 -11.55 -11.00
N LEU A 329 19.98 -10.24 -11.06
CA LEU A 329 21.00 -9.58 -11.88
C LEU A 329 22.41 -9.93 -11.41
N LEU A 330 22.62 -10.00 -10.09
CA LEU A 330 23.92 -10.23 -9.47
C LEU A 330 24.19 -11.71 -9.15
N ASP A 331 23.28 -12.61 -9.51
CA ASP A 331 23.39 -14.04 -9.24
C ASP A 331 24.69 -14.60 -9.83
N GLY A 332 25.43 -15.38 -9.03
CA GLY A 332 26.74 -15.91 -9.41
C GLY A 332 27.90 -14.90 -9.47
N THR A 333 27.73 -13.66 -9.02
CA THR A 333 28.79 -12.62 -8.99
C THR A 333 29.32 -12.32 -7.59
N GLY A 334 30.49 -11.69 -7.48
CA GLY A 334 31.08 -11.25 -6.21
C GLY A 334 30.53 -9.91 -5.67
N TYR A 335 29.59 -9.26 -6.35
CA TYR A 335 29.17 -7.89 -6.01
C TYR A 335 28.32 -7.76 -4.75
N LEU A 336 27.62 -8.82 -4.31
CA LEU A 336 26.75 -8.76 -3.13
C LEU A 336 27.52 -8.76 -1.79
N GLY A 337 28.82 -9.07 -1.80
CA GLY A 337 29.69 -8.88 -0.63
C GLY A 337 29.25 -9.58 0.66
N GLY A 338 28.46 -10.65 0.57
CA GLY A 338 27.91 -11.40 1.71
C GLY A 338 26.55 -10.91 2.24
N ALA A 339 25.96 -9.87 1.66
CA ALA A 339 24.56 -9.52 1.94
C ALA A 339 23.61 -10.60 1.42
N ASP A 340 22.47 -10.79 2.10
CA ASP A 340 21.38 -11.65 1.65
C ASP A 340 20.08 -10.82 1.48
N PRO A 341 19.95 -10.05 0.37
CA PRO A 341 18.74 -9.29 0.10
C PRO A 341 17.51 -10.19 -0.08
N ALA A 342 17.68 -11.46 -0.47
CA ALA A 342 16.59 -12.40 -0.60
C ALA A 342 15.99 -12.73 0.78
N ALA A 343 16.81 -12.95 1.81
CA ALA A 343 16.33 -13.14 3.19
C ALA A 343 15.57 -11.92 3.72
N VAL A 344 16.06 -10.71 3.47
CA VAL A 344 15.37 -9.48 3.86
C VAL A 344 14.02 -9.37 3.16
N ALA A 345 13.99 -9.59 1.84
CA ALA A 345 12.76 -9.56 1.05
C ALA A 345 11.75 -10.65 1.48
N ARG A 346 12.20 -11.84 1.90
CA ARG A 346 11.31 -12.86 2.51
C ARG A 346 10.60 -12.33 3.76
N GLY A 347 11.33 -11.61 4.61
CA GLY A 347 10.77 -10.96 5.80
C GLY A 347 9.71 -9.93 5.42
N TRP A 348 9.98 -9.07 4.43
CA TRP A 348 9.01 -8.10 3.92
C TRP A 348 7.75 -8.76 3.37
N VAL A 349 7.87 -9.87 2.62
CA VAL A 349 6.72 -10.64 2.14
C VAL A 349 5.85 -11.13 3.29
N ARG A 350 6.46 -11.78 4.29
CA ARG A 350 5.74 -12.36 5.44
C ARG A 350 5.07 -11.31 6.32
N ASP A 351 5.79 -10.25 6.64
CA ASP A 351 5.38 -9.30 7.68
C ASP A 351 4.71 -8.06 7.10
N GLY A 352 5.14 -7.61 5.92
CA GLY A 352 4.65 -6.40 5.26
C GLY A 352 3.58 -6.64 4.19
N PHE A 353 3.73 -7.64 3.31
CA PHE A 353 2.79 -7.84 2.19
C PHE A 353 1.66 -8.82 2.49
N ALA A 354 1.96 -9.98 3.07
CA ALA A 354 0.96 -11.03 3.28
C ALA A 354 -0.26 -10.56 4.09
N PRO A 355 -0.12 -9.74 5.16
CA PRO A 355 -1.28 -9.23 5.89
C PRO A 355 -2.13 -8.21 5.12
N LEU A 356 -1.62 -7.69 4.00
CA LEU A 356 -2.28 -6.64 3.18
C LEU A 356 -2.87 -7.22 1.89
N LEU A 357 -2.79 -8.53 1.71
CA LEU A 357 -3.36 -9.29 0.59
C LEU A 357 -4.51 -10.16 1.09
N PHE A 358 -5.73 -9.88 0.63
CA PHE A 358 -6.90 -10.69 0.97
C PHE A 358 -7.50 -11.29 -0.29
N GLU A 359 -7.49 -12.63 -0.41
CA GLU A 359 -7.94 -13.33 -1.63
C GLU A 359 -7.31 -12.73 -2.91
N GLY A 360 -6.00 -12.47 -2.90
CA GLY A 360 -5.28 -11.86 -4.03
C GLY A 360 -5.50 -10.35 -4.23
N TRP A 361 -6.31 -9.68 -3.40
CA TRP A 361 -6.53 -8.24 -3.48
C TRP A 361 -5.57 -7.47 -2.56
N MET A 362 -4.76 -6.56 -3.13
CA MET A 362 -4.00 -5.58 -2.35
C MET A 362 -4.95 -4.53 -1.77
N MET A 363 -4.91 -4.30 -0.46
CA MET A 363 -5.84 -3.38 0.22
C MET A 363 -5.59 -1.90 -0.10
N GLU A 364 -6.65 -1.11 -0.11
CA GLU A 364 -6.70 0.32 -0.43
C GLU A 364 -5.83 1.16 0.51
N VAL A 365 -5.82 0.78 1.79
CA VAL A 365 -5.22 1.55 2.88
C VAL A 365 -3.70 1.78 2.76
N VAL A 366 -3.02 1.08 1.85
CA VAL A 366 -1.56 1.14 1.67
C VAL A 366 -1.14 1.56 0.25
N LYS A 367 -2.04 2.15 -0.53
CA LYS A 367 -1.79 2.50 -1.94
C LYS A 367 -1.49 3.98 -2.20
N GLY A 368 -1.45 4.84 -1.17
CA GLY A 368 -1.33 6.30 -1.35
C GLY A 368 -2.31 6.82 -2.40
N ARG A 369 -1.86 7.68 -3.33
CA ARG A 369 -2.70 8.15 -4.45
C ARG A 369 -3.08 7.05 -5.46
N GLY A 370 -2.36 5.94 -5.46
CA GLY A 370 -2.57 4.79 -6.35
C GLY A 370 -3.93 4.11 -6.17
N ALA A 371 -4.60 4.31 -5.03
CA ALA A 371 -5.97 3.81 -4.79
C ALA A 371 -7.00 4.34 -5.81
N SER A 372 -6.72 5.51 -6.42
CA SER A 372 -7.58 6.14 -7.43
C SER A 372 -7.40 5.62 -8.86
N ARG A 373 -6.40 4.77 -9.11
CA ARG A 373 -6.08 4.26 -10.46
C ARG A 373 -7.06 3.18 -10.87
N ALA A 374 -7.47 3.21 -12.15
CA ALA A 374 -8.43 2.25 -12.70
C ALA A 374 -7.95 0.78 -12.67
N LYS A 375 -6.63 0.54 -12.71
CA LYS A 375 -6.02 -0.79 -12.61
C LYS A 375 -5.19 -0.87 -11.32
N SER A 376 -5.82 -1.32 -10.24
CA SER A 376 -5.20 -1.53 -8.92
C SER A 376 -5.77 -2.79 -8.24
N GLY A 377 -5.26 -3.16 -7.07
CA GLY A 377 -5.70 -4.34 -6.32
C GLY A 377 -5.05 -5.61 -6.83
N TYR A 378 -5.74 -6.40 -7.66
CA TYR A 378 -5.20 -7.64 -8.22
C TYR A 378 -3.93 -7.43 -9.07
N GLY A 379 -3.86 -6.31 -9.78
CA GLY A 379 -2.65 -5.95 -10.53
C GLY A 379 -1.44 -5.71 -9.62
N ASP A 380 -1.64 -5.04 -8.48
CA ASP A 380 -0.58 -4.80 -7.50
C ASP A 380 -0.14 -6.13 -6.84
N ALA A 381 -1.09 -7.03 -6.59
CA ALA A 381 -0.81 -8.36 -6.05
C ALA A 381 -0.01 -9.23 -7.02
N ALA A 382 -0.25 -9.12 -8.33
CA ALA A 382 0.51 -9.87 -9.33
C ALA A 382 2.02 -9.56 -9.29
N THR A 383 2.39 -8.30 -9.02
CA THR A 383 3.80 -7.90 -8.81
C THR A 383 4.40 -8.60 -7.58
N VAL A 384 3.64 -8.74 -6.50
CA VAL A 384 4.09 -9.48 -5.31
C VAL A 384 4.22 -10.97 -5.63
N VAL A 385 3.28 -11.57 -6.35
CA VAL A 385 3.33 -12.99 -6.73
C VAL A 385 4.55 -13.29 -7.59
N GLU A 386 4.89 -12.44 -8.56
CA GLU A 386 6.12 -12.59 -9.35
C GLU A 386 7.36 -12.57 -8.45
N ALA A 387 7.44 -11.58 -7.55
CA ALA A 387 8.57 -11.46 -6.62
C ALA A 387 8.69 -12.68 -5.69
N VAL A 388 7.59 -13.18 -5.13
CA VAL A 388 7.58 -14.38 -4.28
C VAL A 388 7.99 -15.63 -5.07
N THR A 389 7.51 -15.76 -6.32
CA THR A 389 7.88 -16.85 -7.23
C THR A 389 9.40 -16.88 -7.45
N ASP A 390 10.01 -15.73 -7.68
CA ASP A 390 11.46 -15.63 -7.85
C ASP A 390 12.23 -15.88 -6.56
N LEU A 391 11.74 -15.38 -5.41
CA LEU A 391 12.36 -15.64 -4.11
C LEU A 391 12.40 -17.13 -3.75
N CYS A 392 11.49 -17.94 -4.28
CA CYS A 392 11.53 -19.40 -4.09
C CYS A 392 12.84 -20.02 -4.58
N ALA A 393 13.44 -19.50 -5.66
CA ALA A 393 14.71 -19.97 -6.20
C ALA A 393 15.91 -19.63 -5.31
N TYR A 394 15.77 -18.61 -4.44
CA TYR A 394 16.79 -18.13 -3.52
C TYR A 394 16.47 -18.49 -2.06
N SER A 395 15.70 -19.56 -1.87
CA SER A 395 15.25 -20.07 -0.58
C SER A 395 15.44 -21.58 -0.51
N THR A 396 15.61 -22.13 0.69
CA THR A 396 15.77 -23.59 0.88
C THR A 396 14.91 -24.09 2.05
N GLY A 397 14.73 -25.41 2.14
CA GLY A 397 14.04 -26.04 3.27
C GLY A 397 12.62 -25.54 3.49
N SER A 398 12.28 -25.23 4.76
CA SER A 398 10.94 -24.77 5.15
C SER A 398 10.56 -23.43 4.53
N ASP A 399 11.53 -22.53 4.31
CA ASP A 399 11.27 -21.21 3.72
C ASP A 399 10.81 -21.35 2.28
N ALA A 400 11.49 -22.17 1.47
CA ALA A 400 11.07 -22.44 0.10
C ALA A 400 9.67 -23.07 0.05
N THR A 401 9.39 -24.04 0.90
CA THR A 401 8.06 -24.69 0.99
C THR A 401 6.98 -23.68 1.38
N ALA A 402 7.25 -22.78 2.31
CA ALA A 402 6.29 -21.74 2.73
C ALA A 402 5.97 -20.77 1.59
N LEU A 403 6.99 -20.26 0.88
CA LEU A 403 6.78 -19.33 -0.24
C LEU A 403 6.03 -20.00 -1.40
N LYS A 404 6.40 -21.23 -1.78
CA LYS A 404 5.68 -22.03 -2.79
C LYS A 404 4.22 -22.26 -2.39
N GLY A 405 3.98 -22.61 -1.12
CA GLY A 405 2.65 -22.78 -0.57
C GLY A 405 1.83 -21.49 -0.64
N TYR A 406 2.46 -20.34 -0.42
CA TYR A 406 1.83 -19.02 -0.49
C TYR A 406 1.44 -18.62 -1.92
N VAL A 407 2.32 -18.85 -2.90
CA VAL A 407 2.02 -18.65 -4.33
C VAL A 407 0.78 -19.47 -4.73
N LYS A 408 0.73 -20.75 -4.32
CA LYS A 408 -0.45 -21.60 -4.56
C LYS A 408 -1.69 -21.10 -3.84
N HIS A 409 -1.54 -20.64 -2.59
CA HIS A 409 -2.66 -20.09 -1.84
C HIS A 409 -3.28 -18.90 -2.57
N LEU A 410 -2.48 -17.91 -2.97
CA LEU A 410 -2.97 -16.74 -3.73
C LEU A 410 -3.57 -17.14 -5.08
N HIS A 411 -2.98 -18.10 -5.78
CA HIS A 411 -3.54 -18.63 -7.04
C HIS A 411 -4.93 -19.24 -6.85
N LEU A 412 -5.16 -19.97 -5.75
CA LEU A 412 -6.42 -20.64 -5.48
C LEU A 412 -7.49 -19.74 -4.86
N THR A 413 -7.09 -18.72 -4.10
CA THR A 413 -8.04 -17.84 -3.40
C THR A 413 -8.41 -16.59 -4.18
N THR A 414 -7.61 -16.17 -5.17
CA THR A 414 -7.92 -14.99 -5.98
C THR A 414 -9.24 -15.13 -6.74
N ARG A 415 -9.97 -14.01 -6.86
CA ARG A 415 -11.22 -13.93 -7.65
C ARG A 415 -11.00 -13.41 -9.07
N ALA A 416 -9.86 -12.78 -9.31
CA ALA A 416 -9.37 -12.50 -10.65
C ALA A 416 -8.18 -13.43 -10.94
N PRO A 417 -8.32 -14.39 -11.88
CA PRO A 417 -7.21 -15.26 -12.25
C PRO A 417 -5.98 -14.43 -12.61
N LEU A 418 -4.84 -14.77 -11.99
CA LEU A 418 -3.59 -14.11 -12.30
C LEU A 418 -3.15 -14.48 -13.72
N ASP A 419 -2.88 -13.48 -14.54
CA ASP A 419 -2.32 -13.65 -15.88
C ASP A 419 -0.79 -13.52 -15.82
N PRO A 420 -0.02 -14.62 -15.88
CA PRO A 420 1.43 -14.57 -15.80
C PRO A 420 2.08 -13.92 -17.04
N THR A 421 1.33 -13.65 -18.13
CA THR A 421 1.87 -12.87 -19.24
C THR A 421 2.22 -11.43 -18.84
N GLY A 422 1.62 -10.94 -17.75
CA GLY A 422 1.92 -9.65 -17.13
C GLY A 422 3.23 -9.62 -16.32
N PHE A 423 3.83 -10.78 -16.01
CA PHE A 423 5.13 -10.82 -15.33
C PHE A 423 6.22 -10.16 -16.15
N THR A 424 7.18 -9.52 -15.50
CA THR A 424 8.34 -8.94 -16.18
C THR A 424 9.16 -10.02 -16.88
N SER A 425 9.40 -11.15 -16.20
CA SER A 425 10.36 -12.16 -16.64
C SER A 425 9.70 -13.42 -17.22
N PRO A 426 10.05 -13.86 -18.44
CA PRO A 426 9.60 -15.15 -18.98
C PRO A 426 10.04 -16.35 -18.12
N VAL A 427 11.22 -16.25 -17.49
CA VAL A 427 11.72 -17.29 -16.57
C VAL A 427 10.81 -17.42 -15.34
N SER A 428 10.28 -16.30 -14.83
CA SER A 428 9.36 -16.31 -13.70
C SER A 428 8.00 -16.94 -14.05
N VAL A 429 7.57 -16.86 -15.32
CA VAL A 429 6.36 -17.58 -15.81
C VAL A 429 6.56 -19.09 -15.73
N ALA A 430 7.69 -19.61 -16.23
CA ALA A 430 8.02 -21.02 -16.14
C ALA A 430 8.08 -21.51 -14.68
N ARG A 431 8.76 -20.75 -13.81
CA ARG A 431 8.86 -21.06 -12.37
C ARG A 431 7.50 -21.06 -11.69
N TYR A 432 6.64 -20.10 -12.00
CA TYR A 432 5.29 -20.05 -11.46
C TYR A 432 4.50 -21.30 -11.82
N ALA A 433 4.55 -21.73 -13.08
CA ALA A 433 3.90 -22.96 -13.52
C ALA A 433 4.48 -24.21 -12.83
N ASP A 434 5.79 -24.29 -12.65
CA ASP A 434 6.45 -25.38 -11.90
C ASP A 434 5.96 -25.43 -10.45
N ILE A 435 5.85 -24.27 -9.79
CA ILE A 435 5.31 -24.19 -8.43
C ILE A 435 3.87 -24.71 -8.39
N LEU A 436 3.01 -24.28 -9.31
CA LEU A 436 1.62 -24.74 -9.35
C LEU A 436 1.52 -26.26 -9.60
N GLY A 437 2.40 -26.81 -10.46
CA GLY A 437 2.48 -28.24 -10.78
C GLY A 437 3.10 -29.13 -9.68
N ASP A 438 3.83 -28.57 -8.72
CA ASP A 438 4.53 -29.31 -7.67
C ASP A 438 3.56 -29.91 -6.64
N THR A 439 3.06 -31.14 -6.86
CA THR A 439 2.06 -31.78 -5.98
C THR A 439 2.54 -32.06 -4.55
N SER A 440 3.85 -31.93 -4.27
CA SER A 440 4.41 -32.14 -2.94
C SER A 440 4.18 -30.98 -1.97
N VAL A 441 3.87 -29.78 -2.49
CA VAL A 441 3.66 -28.56 -1.68
C VAL A 441 2.17 -28.20 -1.62
N PRO A 442 1.54 -28.21 -0.43
CA PRO A 442 0.15 -27.77 -0.29
C PRO A 442 0.04 -26.24 -0.34
N ALA A 443 -1.10 -25.75 -0.83
CA ALA A 443 -1.44 -24.33 -0.75
C ALA A 443 -1.63 -23.90 0.71
N ARG A 444 -0.92 -22.86 1.14
CA ARG A 444 -0.99 -22.36 2.52
C ARG A 444 -0.62 -20.88 2.58
N ASP A 445 -1.40 -20.11 3.33
CA ASP A 445 -1.06 -18.71 3.64
C ASP A 445 0.19 -18.62 4.55
N LEU A 446 0.93 -17.52 4.48
CA LEU A 446 2.04 -17.21 5.39
C LEU A 446 1.55 -16.77 6.77
N ARG A 447 0.26 -16.46 6.90
CA ARG A 447 -0.38 -16.03 8.14
C ARG A 447 -1.33 -17.10 8.68
N ASP A 448 -1.59 -17.04 9.98
CA ASP A 448 -2.65 -17.84 10.59
C ASP A 448 -4.03 -17.42 10.05
N PRO A 449 -5.07 -18.28 10.08
CA PRO A 449 -6.41 -17.91 9.64
C PRO A 449 -7.07 -16.78 10.44
N SER A 450 -6.51 -16.43 11.60
CA SER A 450 -7.02 -15.41 12.52
C SER A 450 -5.88 -14.61 13.12
N TYR A 451 -5.81 -13.32 12.82
CA TYR A 451 -4.80 -12.43 13.38
C TYR A 451 -5.26 -10.96 13.37
N THR A 452 -4.59 -10.14 14.18
CA THR A 452 -4.59 -8.69 14.00
C THR A 452 -3.16 -8.23 13.71
N ALA A 453 -2.93 -7.64 12.54
CA ALA A 453 -1.69 -6.99 12.19
C ALA A 453 -1.83 -5.49 12.45
N ALA A 454 -1.09 -4.99 13.45
CA ALA A 454 -1.05 -3.57 13.78
C ALA A 454 0.26 -2.96 13.28
N PHE A 455 0.16 -2.22 12.19
CA PHE A 455 1.25 -1.50 11.56
C PHE A 455 1.30 -0.09 12.15
N HIS A 456 1.86 0.04 13.34
CA HIS A 456 1.87 1.28 14.11
C HIS A 456 2.71 2.37 13.42
N ALA A 457 3.82 2.00 12.79
CA ALA A 457 4.69 2.98 12.13
C ALA A 457 4.05 3.63 10.89
N MET A 458 3.14 2.93 10.18
CA MET A 458 2.33 3.52 9.09
C MET A 458 0.84 3.70 9.44
N GLU A 459 0.49 3.54 10.72
CA GLU A 459 -0.85 3.73 11.28
C GLU A 459 -1.98 3.00 10.57
N ARG A 460 -1.70 1.76 10.15
CA ARG A 460 -2.69 0.83 9.60
C ARG A 460 -2.97 -0.30 10.56
N THR A 461 -4.17 -0.86 10.47
CA THR A 461 -4.50 -2.09 11.20
C THR A 461 -5.33 -2.98 10.31
N VAL A 462 -4.91 -4.24 10.19
CA VAL A 462 -5.67 -5.28 9.50
C VAL A 462 -6.11 -6.31 10.52
N HIS A 463 -7.40 -6.58 10.54
CA HIS A 463 -8.01 -7.64 11.33
C HIS A 463 -8.53 -8.73 10.40
N HIS A 464 -7.97 -9.93 10.50
CA HIS A 464 -8.33 -11.05 9.65
C HIS A 464 -9.02 -12.14 10.46
N ARG A 465 -10.15 -12.61 9.93
CA ARG A 465 -10.93 -13.73 10.47
C ARG A 465 -11.39 -14.64 9.34
N PRO A 466 -11.75 -15.91 9.65
CA PRO A 466 -12.46 -16.72 8.69
C PRO A 466 -13.67 -15.95 8.15
N GLY A 467 -13.70 -15.73 6.84
CA GLY A 467 -14.79 -15.04 6.15
C GLY A 467 -14.59 -13.55 5.89
N TYR A 468 -13.66 -12.84 6.54
CA TYR A 468 -13.48 -11.41 6.29
C TYR A 468 -12.09 -10.85 6.67
N ALA A 469 -11.76 -9.72 6.07
CA ALA A 469 -10.68 -8.84 6.54
C ALA A 469 -11.20 -7.42 6.73
N PHE A 470 -10.84 -6.78 7.84
CA PHE A 470 -11.13 -5.37 8.13
C PHE A 470 -9.83 -4.58 8.15
N ALA A 471 -9.70 -3.58 7.28
CA ALA A 471 -8.54 -2.71 7.19
C ALA A 471 -8.89 -1.28 7.60
N LEU A 472 -8.09 -0.69 8.48
CA LEU A 472 -8.30 0.63 9.03
C LEU A 472 -7.15 1.57 8.65
N ALA A 473 -7.49 2.75 8.12
CA ALA A 473 -6.57 3.85 7.88
C ALA A 473 -6.73 4.95 8.93
N ARG A 474 -5.61 5.42 9.46
CA ARG A 474 -5.52 6.52 10.43
C ARG A 474 -4.42 7.49 10.03
N SER A 475 -4.34 8.60 10.76
CA SER A 475 -3.33 9.63 10.59
C SER A 475 -2.98 10.25 11.92
N SER A 476 -1.84 10.92 11.96
CA SER A 476 -1.33 11.67 13.10
C SER A 476 -0.31 12.69 12.60
N GLU A 477 0.44 13.29 13.51
CA GLU A 477 1.64 14.04 13.17
C GLU A 477 2.75 13.19 12.51
N ARG A 478 2.68 11.85 12.53
CA ARG A 478 3.66 10.96 11.91
C ARG A 478 3.27 10.57 10.49
N ILE A 479 2.00 10.28 10.26
CA ILE A 479 1.49 9.73 9.00
C ILE A 479 0.45 10.63 8.36
N SER A 480 0.57 10.84 7.06
CA SER A 480 -0.28 11.70 6.26
C SER A 480 -1.74 11.28 6.32
N LYS A 481 -2.64 12.27 6.31
CA LYS A 481 -4.07 12.05 6.16
C LYS A 481 -4.42 11.39 4.85
N TYR A 482 -3.72 11.76 3.80
CA TYR A 482 -3.91 11.25 2.45
C TYR A 482 -2.69 11.56 1.60
N GLU A 483 -2.73 11.15 0.33
CA GLU A 483 -1.84 11.67 -0.70
C GLU A 483 -2.63 12.09 -1.94
N TYR A 484 -2.38 13.30 -2.42
CA TYR A 484 -2.74 13.84 -3.74
C TYR A 484 -1.45 14.27 -4.44
N MET A 485 -1.22 13.89 -5.69
CA MET A 485 -0.08 14.40 -6.47
C MET A 485 -0.33 14.14 -7.96
N SER A 486 0.19 15.02 -8.83
CA SER A 486 0.20 14.80 -10.29
C SER A 486 -1.20 14.54 -10.88
N GLY A 487 -2.24 15.14 -10.30
CA GLY A 487 -3.61 14.94 -10.72
C GLY A 487 -4.20 13.56 -10.38
N GLU A 488 -3.57 12.78 -9.50
CA GLU A 488 -4.07 11.53 -8.97
C GLU A 488 -4.71 11.72 -7.58
N ASN A 489 -5.77 10.96 -7.29
CA ASN A 489 -6.50 10.97 -6.01
C ASN A 489 -7.07 12.35 -5.64
N LEU A 490 -7.89 12.91 -6.54
CA LEU A 490 -8.34 14.32 -6.52
C LEU A 490 -9.15 14.72 -5.27
N THR A 491 -9.87 13.80 -4.64
CA THR A 491 -10.77 14.08 -3.50
C THR A 491 -10.51 13.19 -2.28
N PRO A 492 -9.31 13.19 -1.69
CA PRO A 492 -8.90 12.15 -0.74
C PRO A 492 -9.05 12.57 0.73
N TRP A 493 -9.76 13.68 0.97
CA TRP A 493 -9.62 14.57 2.12
C TRP A 493 -9.72 13.92 3.50
N PHE A 494 -10.44 12.81 3.62
CA PHE A 494 -10.76 12.17 4.90
C PHE A 494 -10.25 10.72 5.01
N LEU A 495 -9.39 10.25 4.10
CA LEU A 495 -8.91 8.85 4.10
C LEU A 495 -8.23 8.46 5.44
N GLY A 496 -7.47 9.37 6.04
CA GLY A 496 -6.76 9.17 7.29
C GLY A 496 -7.58 9.49 8.55
N ASP A 497 -8.86 9.85 8.41
CA ASP A 497 -9.75 10.20 9.53
C ASP A 497 -10.56 8.99 10.03
N GLY A 498 -9.94 7.80 9.98
CA GLY A 498 -10.57 6.54 10.41
C GLY A 498 -11.36 5.83 9.32
N ALA A 499 -11.06 6.11 8.04
CA ALA A 499 -11.67 5.37 6.94
C ALA A 499 -11.31 3.88 7.04
N HIS A 500 -12.30 3.00 6.84
CA HIS A 500 -12.10 1.56 6.92
C HIS A 500 -12.72 0.80 5.77
N TYR A 501 -12.23 -0.40 5.55
CA TYR A 501 -12.58 -1.27 4.43
C TYR A 501 -12.86 -2.66 4.98
N LEU A 502 -14.07 -3.17 4.71
CA LEU A 502 -14.48 -4.52 5.11
C LEU A 502 -14.60 -5.42 3.88
N TYR A 503 -13.55 -6.21 3.66
CA TYR A 503 -13.47 -7.22 2.61
C TYR A 503 -14.14 -8.50 3.08
N LEU A 504 -15.02 -9.06 2.24
CA LEU A 504 -15.76 -10.28 2.54
C LEU A 504 -15.23 -11.42 1.66
N SER A 505 -14.91 -12.55 2.28
CA SER A 505 -14.47 -13.75 1.57
C SER A 505 -15.54 -14.22 0.58
N GLY A 506 -15.10 -14.72 -0.57
CA GLY A 506 -16.00 -15.15 -1.64
C GLY A 506 -16.42 -14.04 -2.59
N GLN A 507 -16.20 -12.77 -2.23
CA GLN A 507 -16.52 -11.62 -3.08
C GLN A 507 -15.32 -11.27 -3.99
N ASP A 508 -15.57 -10.93 -5.25
CA ASP A 508 -14.60 -10.18 -6.05
C ASP A 508 -14.43 -8.78 -5.44
N GLN A 509 -13.23 -8.49 -4.94
CA GLN A 509 -12.95 -7.26 -4.20
C GLN A 509 -12.93 -6.03 -5.11
N SER A 510 -12.66 -6.20 -6.42
CA SER A 510 -12.69 -5.12 -7.41
C SER A 510 -14.10 -4.56 -7.63
N GLU A 511 -15.12 -5.33 -7.25
CA GLU A 511 -16.50 -4.89 -7.36
C GLU A 511 -16.95 -4.02 -6.17
N GLY A 512 -16.27 -4.15 -5.03
CA GLY A 512 -16.55 -3.41 -3.79
C GLY A 512 -15.63 -2.21 -3.56
N PHE A 513 -14.37 -2.28 -4.01
CA PHE A 513 -13.36 -1.26 -3.76
C PHE A 513 -12.53 -0.94 -5.02
N GLY A 514 -11.74 0.14 -4.96
CA GLY A 514 -10.94 0.65 -6.08
C GLY A 514 -11.50 1.96 -6.68
N ALA A 515 -11.06 2.34 -7.88
CA ALA A 515 -11.39 3.64 -8.48
C ALA A 515 -12.90 3.90 -8.62
N ALA A 516 -13.68 2.86 -8.96
CA ALA A 516 -15.14 3.00 -9.07
C ALA A 516 -15.80 3.28 -7.72
N TYR A 517 -15.27 2.74 -6.62
CA TYR A 517 -15.74 3.05 -5.27
C TYR A 517 -15.49 4.52 -4.95
N TYR A 518 -14.26 5.01 -5.13
CA TYR A 518 -13.93 6.42 -4.86
C TYR A 518 -14.67 7.41 -5.77
N ALA A 519 -14.95 7.02 -7.02
CA ALA A 519 -15.70 7.87 -7.95
C ALA A 519 -17.18 7.99 -7.58
N THR A 520 -17.77 6.95 -6.96
CA THR A 520 -19.23 6.89 -6.71
C THR A 520 -19.61 7.15 -5.27
N VAL A 521 -18.74 6.83 -4.30
CA VAL A 521 -18.94 7.13 -2.88
C VAL A 521 -18.42 8.55 -2.58
N PRO A 522 -19.24 9.44 -2.01
CA PRO A 522 -18.77 10.76 -1.61
C PRO A 522 -17.61 10.67 -0.60
N PRO A 523 -16.56 11.50 -0.71
CA PRO A 523 -15.44 11.47 0.25
C PRO A 523 -15.88 11.80 1.69
N TYR A 524 -16.96 12.58 1.86
CA TYR A 524 -17.61 12.86 3.14
C TYR A 524 -18.34 11.66 3.75
N ARG A 525 -18.60 10.63 2.94
CA ARG A 525 -19.34 9.42 3.32
C ARG A 525 -18.49 8.16 3.18
N LEU A 526 -17.16 8.25 3.26
CA LEU A 526 -16.33 7.06 3.36
C LEU A 526 -16.63 6.31 4.68
N ALA A 527 -16.65 4.98 4.64
CA ALA A 527 -16.95 4.15 5.80
C ALA A 527 -16.02 4.50 6.98
N GLY A 528 -16.59 4.80 8.15
CA GLY A 528 -15.86 5.17 9.37
C GLY A 528 -15.53 6.65 9.52
N VAL A 529 -15.63 7.47 8.47
CA VAL A 529 -15.23 8.88 8.51
C VAL A 529 -16.22 9.72 9.32
N THR A 530 -15.68 10.65 10.10
CA THR A 530 -16.42 11.79 10.66
C THR A 530 -15.99 13.06 9.93
N ALA A 531 -16.88 13.68 9.15
CA ALA A 531 -16.54 14.81 8.28
C ALA A 531 -17.46 16.02 8.52
N PRO A 532 -16.95 17.27 8.37
CA PRO A 532 -17.81 18.45 8.32
C PRO A 532 -18.61 18.45 7.01
N VAL A 533 -19.84 18.96 7.05
CA VAL A 533 -20.65 19.20 5.86
C VAL A 533 -20.22 20.53 5.25
N GLU A 534 -19.42 20.45 4.19
CA GLU A 534 -18.91 21.60 3.45
C GLU A 534 -18.65 21.25 1.98
N THR A 535 -18.28 22.27 1.18
CA THR A 535 -17.82 22.07 -0.19
C THR A 535 -16.31 22.32 -0.27
N ARG A 536 -15.55 21.24 -0.45
CA ARG A 536 -14.12 21.28 -0.79
C ARG A 536 -13.92 21.19 -2.30
N ARG A 537 -12.96 21.97 -2.79
CA ARG A 537 -12.50 21.95 -4.18
C ARG A 537 -11.19 21.16 -4.27
N THR A 538 -11.00 20.48 -5.39
CA THR A 538 -9.74 19.82 -5.73
C THR A 538 -8.66 20.85 -6.00
N VAL A 539 -7.39 20.45 -5.91
CA VAL A 539 -6.25 21.35 -6.19
C VAL A 539 -6.33 21.98 -7.61
N PRO A 540 -6.66 21.24 -8.69
CA PRO A 540 -6.83 21.84 -10.01
C PRO A 540 -8.00 22.81 -10.09
N GLU A 541 -9.09 22.57 -9.37
CA GLU A 541 -10.19 23.53 -9.31
C GLU A 541 -9.78 24.81 -8.57
N LEU A 542 -9.04 24.69 -7.46
CA LEU A 542 -8.58 25.84 -6.68
C LEU A 542 -7.63 26.74 -7.45
N TYR A 543 -6.62 26.16 -8.12
CA TYR A 543 -5.48 26.91 -8.63
C TYR A 543 -5.35 26.91 -10.16
N GLY A 544 -6.15 26.12 -10.88
CA GLY A 544 -6.05 25.96 -12.34
C GLY A 544 -4.87 25.11 -12.81
N THR A 545 -4.04 24.63 -11.89
CA THR A 545 -2.83 23.82 -12.11
C THR A 545 -2.86 22.56 -11.24
N GLN A 546 -2.00 21.57 -11.53
CA GLN A 546 -1.94 20.33 -10.73
C GLN A 546 -1.29 20.49 -9.34
N TRP A 547 -0.86 21.71 -8.99
CA TRP A 547 -0.23 22.06 -7.73
C TRP A 547 -0.42 23.56 -7.47
N TYR A 548 -0.25 24.00 -6.23
CA TYR A 548 -0.27 25.43 -5.88
C TYR A 548 1.04 26.12 -6.29
N ASP A 549 1.04 27.00 -7.29
CA ASP A 549 2.27 27.60 -7.82
C ASP A 549 2.52 29.00 -7.24
N ASN A 550 3.51 29.12 -6.35
CA ASN A 550 3.95 30.40 -5.79
C ASN A 550 5.45 30.34 -5.42
N PRO A 551 6.35 30.48 -6.41
CA PRO A 551 7.79 30.36 -6.19
C PRO A 551 8.34 31.37 -5.18
N ALA A 552 7.75 32.57 -5.11
CA ALA A 552 8.17 33.61 -4.17
C ALA A 552 7.93 33.21 -2.70
N ALA A 553 6.92 32.37 -2.45
CA ALA A 553 6.62 31.79 -1.15
C ALA A 553 7.22 30.39 -0.96
N GLY A 554 8.12 29.95 -1.85
CA GLY A 554 8.78 28.65 -1.78
C GLY A 554 7.92 27.47 -2.28
N PHE A 555 6.82 27.73 -2.98
CA PHE A 555 5.98 26.70 -3.57
C PHE A 555 6.31 26.50 -5.05
N THR A 556 6.92 25.34 -5.35
CA THR A 556 7.09 24.80 -6.71
C THR A 556 6.62 23.36 -6.73
N SER A 557 6.34 22.79 -7.90
CA SER A 557 5.81 21.42 -8.06
C SER A 557 6.57 20.32 -7.31
N SER A 558 7.84 20.55 -6.97
CA SER A 558 8.71 19.61 -6.24
C SER A 558 9.21 20.15 -4.89
N SER A 559 8.69 21.28 -4.38
CA SER A 559 9.14 21.89 -3.12
C SER A 559 8.69 21.13 -1.86
N GLU A 560 9.41 21.32 -0.75
CA GLU A 560 9.02 20.77 0.56
C GLU A 560 7.70 21.36 1.07
N SER A 561 7.42 22.63 0.75
CA SER A 561 6.14 23.26 1.07
C SER A 561 4.97 22.55 0.38
N GLN A 562 5.12 22.13 -0.88
CA GLN A 562 4.08 21.33 -1.54
C GLN A 562 3.87 19.98 -0.88
N ASN A 563 4.96 19.26 -0.61
CA ASN A 563 4.93 17.98 0.06
C ASN A 563 4.16 18.08 1.40
N THR A 564 4.47 19.13 2.17
CA THR A 564 3.94 19.34 3.51
C THR A 564 2.47 19.77 3.52
N TYR A 565 2.07 20.71 2.66
CA TYR A 565 0.77 21.38 2.77
C TYR A 565 -0.25 20.97 1.71
N VAL A 566 0.18 20.40 0.58
CA VAL A 566 -0.71 20.07 -0.54
C VAL A 566 -0.72 18.58 -0.81
N TYR A 567 0.44 17.96 -0.98
CA TYR A 567 0.50 16.61 -1.50
C TYR A 567 0.19 15.55 -0.47
N PHE A 568 0.77 15.60 0.72
CA PHE A 568 0.53 14.58 1.74
C PHE A 568 0.51 15.16 3.16
N PRO A 569 -0.44 16.08 3.44
CA PRO A 569 -0.50 16.76 4.73
C PRO A 569 -0.77 15.76 5.87
N ARG A 570 -0.01 15.93 6.96
CA ARG A 570 -0.15 15.15 8.20
C ARG A 570 -1.24 15.74 9.09
N GLY A 571 -1.79 14.90 9.97
CA GLY A 571 -2.61 15.38 11.08
C GLY A 571 -1.77 16.16 12.10
N THR A 572 -2.43 16.77 13.08
CA THR A 572 -1.76 17.58 14.12
C THR A 572 -1.79 16.95 15.51
N ASN A 573 -2.48 15.83 15.68
CA ASN A 573 -2.49 15.08 16.94
C ASN A 573 -1.56 13.87 16.90
N SER A 574 -1.00 13.48 18.04
CA SER A 574 -0.05 12.37 18.17
C SER A 574 -0.69 11.01 18.49
N PHE A 575 -1.93 10.98 18.99
CA PHE A 575 -2.59 9.74 19.41
C PHE A 575 -3.19 8.99 18.21
N SER A 576 -2.46 7.99 17.72
CA SER A 576 -2.90 7.08 16.67
C SER A 576 -2.14 5.76 16.84
N GLY A 577 -2.84 4.70 17.26
CA GLY A 577 -2.19 3.44 17.61
C GLY A 577 -3.12 2.53 18.38
N GLY A 578 -2.61 1.48 19.00
CA GLY A 578 -3.48 0.47 19.60
C GLY A 578 -2.71 -0.68 20.21
N ALA A 579 -3.41 -1.69 20.70
CA ALA A 579 -2.81 -2.88 21.28
C ALA A 579 -3.33 -4.16 20.60
N THR A 580 -2.51 -5.20 20.55
CA THR A 580 -2.87 -6.54 20.05
C THR A 580 -2.57 -7.59 21.13
N LEU A 581 -3.45 -8.58 21.24
CA LEU A 581 -3.30 -9.72 22.16
C LEU A 581 -3.78 -10.99 21.47
N GLY A 582 -2.82 -11.79 20.97
CA GLY A 582 -3.12 -12.92 20.09
C GLY A 582 -3.80 -12.44 18.81
N ALA A 583 -4.96 -13.02 18.48
CA ALA A 583 -5.70 -12.64 17.29
C ALA A 583 -6.58 -11.38 17.46
N TYR A 584 -6.72 -10.86 18.68
CA TYR A 584 -7.59 -9.71 18.99
C TYR A 584 -6.80 -8.41 18.99
N GLY A 585 -7.50 -7.30 18.79
CA GLY A 585 -6.89 -5.99 18.75
C GLY A 585 -7.78 -4.86 19.24
N THR A 586 -7.17 -3.72 19.51
CA THR A 586 -7.84 -2.44 19.61
C THR A 586 -6.99 -1.38 18.92
N ALA A 587 -7.65 -0.36 18.38
CA ALA A 587 -7.05 0.78 17.73
C ALA A 587 -7.78 2.05 18.17
N GLY A 588 -7.07 3.16 18.34
CA GLY A 588 -7.63 4.47 18.63
C GLY A 588 -7.07 5.56 17.70
N LEU A 589 -7.83 6.65 17.55
CA LEU A 589 -7.48 7.85 16.80
C LEU A 589 -8.10 9.07 17.49
N VAL A 590 -7.30 10.12 17.67
CA VAL A 590 -7.82 11.48 17.93
C VAL A 590 -7.80 12.26 16.62
N GLN A 591 -8.97 12.45 16.03
CA GLN A 591 -9.12 13.18 14.77
C GLN A 591 -8.79 14.66 14.99
N SER A 592 -7.97 15.21 14.09
CA SER A 592 -7.44 16.57 14.20
C SER A 592 -7.52 17.33 12.87
N ASP A 593 -7.21 18.62 12.91
CA ASP A 593 -6.90 19.39 11.70
C ASP A 593 -5.60 18.90 11.07
N ASP A 594 -5.39 19.19 9.78
CA ASP A 594 -4.11 18.96 9.13
C ASP A 594 -3.13 20.13 9.31
N VAL A 595 -1.88 19.89 8.95
CA VAL A 595 -0.79 20.88 9.05
C VAL A 595 -1.00 22.10 8.16
N ALA A 596 -1.79 22.01 7.08
CA ALA A 596 -2.06 23.16 6.21
C ALA A 596 -3.00 24.14 6.90
N TYR A 597 -4.09 23.64 7.49
CA TYR A 597 -4.99 24.50 8.27
C TYR A 597 -4.28 25.10 9.48
N ALA A 598 -3.48 24.31 10.22
CA ALA A 598 -2.71 24.83 11.35
C ALA A 598 -1.72 25.95 10.94
N ALA A 599 -1.05 25.81 9.79
CA ALA A 599 -0.12 26.81 9.27
C ALA A 599 -0.84 28.08 8.78
N GLU A 600 -2.02 27.95 8.15
CA GLU A 600 -2.87 29.09 7.78
C GLU A 600 -3.24 29.90 9.02
N GLN A 601 -3.72 29.24 10.09
CA GLN A 601 -4.09 29.91 11.34
C GLN A 601 -2.90 30.60 12.03
N ALA A 602 -1.68 30.10 11.80
CA ALA A 602 -0.43 30.71 12.27
C ALA A 602 0.09 31.84 11.36
N GLY A 603 -0.58 32.15 10.24
CA GLY A 603 -0.15 33.17 9.28
C GLY A 603 1.10 32.78 8.48
N LEU A 604 1.37 31.48 8.33
CA LEU A 604 2.55 30.95 7.65
C LEU A 604 2.32 30.66 6.16
N LEU A 605 1.07 30.70 5.71
CA LEU A 605 0.70 30.42 4.32
C LEU A 605 0.32 31.71 3.57
N PRO A 606 0.55 31.77 2.24
CA PRO A 606 0.09 32.90 1.42
C PRO A 606 -1.41 33.13 1.53
N ALA A 607 -1.85 34.37 1.33
CA ALA A 607 -3.26 34.76 1.49
C ALA A 607 -4.22 34.09 0.48
N ASP A 608 -3.70 33.60 -0.64
CA ASP A 608 -4.45 32.88 -1.68
C ASP A 608 -4.39 31.35 -1.52
N PHE A 609 -3.62 30.84 -0.55
CA PHE A 609 -3.62 29.42 -0.21
C PHE A 609 -4.91 29.06 0.51
N VAL A 610 -5.57 27.97 0.10
CA VAL A 610 -6.81 27.50 0.72
C VAL A 610 -6.54 26.27 1.58
N ALA A 611 -6.83 26.37 2.87
CA ALA A 611 -6.85 25.25 3.80
C ALA A 611 -8.25 25.03 4.39
N TYR A 612 -8.57 23.80 4.79
CA TYR A 612 -9.89 23.43 5.29
C TYR A 612 -9.82 22.88 6.72
N ARG A 613 -10.61 23.46 7.62
CA ARG A 613 -10.80 22.95 8.98
C ARG A 613 -11.51 21.60 8.97
N ASN A 614 -11.07 20.68 9.82
CA ASN A 614 -11.73 19.39 10.02
C ASN A 614 -12.84 19.42 11.08
N ALA A 615 -13.65 18.36 11.13
CA ALA A 615 -14.49 18.04 12.29
C ALA A 615 -13.66 17.37 13.38
N THR A 616 -14.21 17.28 14.60
CA THR A 616 -13.57 16.62 15.74
C THR A 616 -14.24 15.29 16.08
N ALA A 617 -13.44 14.29 16.41
CA ALA A 617 -13.90 13.02 16.95
C ALA A 617 -12.75 12.27 17.66
N ILE A 618 -13.07 11.51 18.70
CA ILE A 618 -12.17 10.54 19.33
C ILE A 618 -12.77 9.16 19.11
N LYS A 619 -12.02 8.29 18.43
CA LYS A 619 -12.55 7.04 17.87
C LYS A 619 -11.72 5.86 18.34
N SER A 620 -12.40 4.77 18.69
CA SER A 620 -11.80 3.47 18.98
C SER A 620 -12.46 2.38 18.15
N TRP A 621 -11.64 1.42 17.72
CA TRP A 621 -12.05 0.16 17.11
C TRP A 621 -11.58 -0.98 18.01
N PHE A 622 -12.47 -1.92 18.32
CA PHE A 622 -12.19 -3.13 19.08
C PHE A 622 -12.48 -4.34 18.19
N LEU A 623 -11.45 -5.16 18.00
CA LEU A 623 -11.36 -6.16 16.95
C LEU A 623 -11.47 -7.55 17.59
N PHE A 624 -12.68 -8.09 17.64
CA PHE A 624 -12.99 -9.34 18.35
C PHE A 624 -12.96 -10.55 17.41
N ASP A 625 -13.73 -11.60 17.67
CA ASP A 625 -13.84 -12.77 16.80
C ASP A 625 -14.83 -12.52 15.65
N ASP A 626 -16.08 -12.19 15.98
CA ASP A 626 -17.14 -12.08 15.00
C ASP A 626 -17.50 -10.64 14.63
N GLU A 627 -17.14 -9.67 15.49
CA GLU A 627 -17.48 -8.27 15.28
C GLU A 627 -16.33 -7.28 15.44
N ILE A 628 -16.51 -6.14 14.80
CA ILE A 628 -15.70 -4.94 14.98
C ILE A 628 -16.55 -3.89 15.70
N VAL A 629 -16.24 -3.61 16.97
CA VAL A 629 -16.94 -2.58 17.75
C VAL A 629 -16.26 -1.24 17.54
N VAL A 630 -17.03 -0.21 17.22
CA VAL A 630 -16.57 1.16 17.05
C VAL A 630 -17.23 2.07 18.09
N LEU A 631 -16.41 2.79 18.83
CA LEU A 631 -16.83 3.86 19.72
C LEU A 631 -16.34 5.19 19.17
N ALA A 632 -17.20 6.20 19.17
CA ALA A 632 -16.84 7.58 18.88
C ALA A 632 -17.39 8.49 19.98
N ALA A 633 -16.60 9.47 20.41
CA ALA A 633 -17.00 10.49 21.37
C ALA A 633 -16.44 11.86 20.96
N GLY A 634 -17.04 12.94 21.45
CA GLY A 634 -16.64 14.30 21.06
C GLY A 634 -16.91 14.58 19.57
N VAL A 635 -17.87 13.87 18.97
CA VAL A 635 -18.24 14.03 17.56
C VAL A 635 -18.95 15.36 17.40
N GLY A 636 -18.34 16.28 16.65
CA GLY A 636 -18.89 17.61 16.42
C GLY A 636 -17.95 18.50 15.62
N ASP A 637 -18.29 19.79 15.56
CA ASP A 637 -17.48 20.81 14.91
C ASP A 637 -17.45 22.09 15.76
N PRO A 638 -16.30 22.51 16.27
CA PRO A 638 -16.18 23.76 17.03
C PRO A 638 -16.50 25.02 16.21
N ALA A 639 -16.50 24.96 14.88
CA ALA A 639 -16.97 26.03 13.99
C ALA A 639 -18.51 26.04 13.82
N GLY A 640 -19.23 25.09 14.41
CA GLY A 640 -20.69 25.01 14.35
C GLY A 640 -21.26 24.48 13.03
N ARG A 641 -20.42 23.97 12.10
CA ARG A 641 -20.90 23.30 10.88
C ARG A 641 -21.63 22.00 11.24
N ALA A 642 -22.52 21.55 10.36
CA ALA A 642 -23.08 20.20 10.47
C ALA A 642 -21.98 19.15 10.27
N VAL A 643 -22.14 17.98 10.87
CA VAL A 643 -21.14 16.89 10.84
C VAL A 643 -21.82 15.58 10.50
N THR A 644 -21.18 14.75 9.69
CA THR A 644 -21.62 13.39 9.39
C THR A 644 -20.62 12.39 9.94
N THR A 645 -21.10 11.35 10.62
CA THR A 645 -20.30 10.14 10.91
C THR A 645 -20.86 8.97 10.13
N THR A 646 -20.08 8.44 9.19
CA THR A 646 -20.48 7.28 8.40
C THR A 646 -20.10 5.99 9.12
N VAL A 647 -21.09 5.14 9.36
CA VAL A 647 -20.91 3.80 9.94
C VAL A 647 -20.35 2.84 8.90
N ASP A 648 -20.96 2.79 7.71
CA ASP A 648 -20.48 2.01 6.55
C ASP A 648 -21.01 2.63 5.25
N SER A 649 -20.26 2.43 4.17
CA SER A 649 -20.67 2.72 2.80
C SER A 649 -20.20 1.62 1.87
N ARG A 650 -21.14 1.03 1.13
CA ARG A 650 -20.89 -0.12 0.25
C ARG A 650 -21.42 0.16 -1.14
N VAL A 651 -20.72 -0.39 -2.14
CA VAL A 651 -21.15 -0.31 -3.54
C VAL A 651 -21.52 -1.68 -4.09
N ALA A 652 -22.43 -1.67 -5.06
CA ALA A 652 -22.95 -2.84 -5.75
C ALA A 652 -23.14 -2.53 -7.24
N GLY A 653 -23.27 -3.57 -8.06
CA GLY A 653 -23.63 -3.44 -9.46
C GLY A 653 -24.98 -2.73 -9.63
N ALA A 654 -25.15 -1.99 -10.73
CA ALA A 654 -26.36 -1.21 -10.99
C ALA A 654 -27.65 -2.07 -11.07
N ALA A 655 -27.51 -3.34 -11.42
CA ALA A 655 -28.61 -4.30 -11.56
C ALA A 655 -28.77 -5.23 -10.35
N GLU A 656 -27.88 -5.16 -9.36
CA GLU A 656 -27.89 -6.09 -8.22
C GLU A 656 -29.06 -5.82 -7.26
N THR A 657 -29.52 -6.85 -6.58
CA THR A 657 -30.63 -6.82 -5.63
C THR A 657 -30.08 -6.61 -4.23
N LEU A 658 -30.42 -5.45 -3.66
CA LEU A 658 -30.00 -5.05 -2.33
C LEU A 658 -31.19 -4.99 -1.39
N THR A 659 -31.01 -5.56 -0.19
CA THR A 659 -32.01 -5.55 0.87
C THR A 659 -31.44 -4.89 2.12
N VAL A 660 -32.23 -4.00 2.73
CA VAL A 660 -31.95 -3.45 4.06
C VAL A 660 -33.08 -3.82 5.02
N THR A 661 -32.76 -4.61 6.04
CA THR A 661 -33.70 -4.96 7.11
C THR A 661 -33.19 -4.46 8.46
N GLY A 662 -34.04 -4.45 9.49
CA GLY A 662 -33.66 -3.94 10.79
C GLY A 662 -34.74 -4.05 11.86
N ARG A 663 -34.38 -3.69 13.09
CA ARG A 663 -35.29 -3.61 14.24
C ARG A 663 -35.08 -2.32 15.02
N LEU A 664 -36.16 -1.71 15.47
CA LEU A 664 -36.15 -0.58 16.40
C LEU A 664 -36.21 -1.04 17.86
N ALA A 665 -35.99 -0.12 18.79
CA ALA A 665 -35.97 -0.40 20.23
C ALA A 665 -37.31 -0.92 20.79
N ASP A 666 -38.43 -0.55 20.17
CA ASP A 666 -39.78 -1.02 20.51
C ASP A 666 -40.10 -2.41 19.91
N GLY A 667 -39.15 -3.02 19.18
CA GLY A 667 -39.30 -4.31 18.51
C GLY A 667 -39.95 -4.24 17.12
N SER A 668 -40.46 -3.08 16.72
CA SER A 668 -41.00 -2.90 15.37
C SER A 668 -39.89 -3.10 14.31
N PRO A 669 -40.24 -3.61 13.12
CA PRO A 669 -39.29 -3.69 12.03
C PRO A 669 -38.83 -2.29 11.64
N TRP A 670 -37.59 -2.19 11.16
CA TRP A 670 -37.13 -1.00 10.46
C TRP A 670 -38.15 -0.66 9.36
N PRO A 671 -38.71 0.56 9.34
CA PRO A 671 -39.88 0.91 8.52
C PRO A 671 -39.56 1.01 7.01
N GLY A 672 -38.49 0.38 6.55
CA GLY A 672 -37.94 0.52 5.20
C GLY A 672 -37.19 1.84 5.01
N GLY A 673 -36.20 1.81 4.13
CA GLY A 673 -35.34 2.94 3.74
C GLY A 673 -34.42 2.45 2.65
N GLY A 674 -34.91 2.48 1.40
CA GLY A 674 -34.22 1.92 0.23
C GLY A 674 -35.05 1.92 -1.06
N GLU A 675 -36.15 2.69 -1.13
CA GLU A 675 -36.82 2.89 -2.43
C GLU A 675 -35.88 3.68 -3.35
N ARG A 676 -35.76 3.23 -4.60
CA ARG A 676 -34.90 3.82 -5.62
C ARG A 676 -35.26 5.30 -5.83
N SER A 677 -34.46 6.22 -5.31
CA SER A 677 -34.52 7.60 -5.78
C SER A 677 -33.83 7.71 -7.14
N THR A 678 -34.59 8.13 -8.15
CA THR A 678 -34.11 8.47 -9.50
C THR A 678 -33.74 9.96 -9.62
N GLY A 679 -33.63 10.68 -8.50
CA GLY A 679 -33.34 12.11 -8.45
C GLY A 679 -31.92 12.47 -8.91
N ALA A 680 -31.77 13.63 -9.54
CA ALA A 680 -30.49 14.12 -10.02
C ALA A 680 -29.45 14.28 -8.88
N PRO A 681 -28.17 13.96 -9.13
CA PRO A 681 -27.12 14.03 -8.11
C PRO A 681 -26.91 15.48 -7.65
N GLY A 682 -26.97 15.72 -6.33
CA GLY A 682 -26.61 17.01 -5.71
C GLY A 682 -27.75 17.87 -5.15
N SER A 683 -28.97 17.35 -4.99
CA SER A 683 -30.14 18.14 -4.52
C SER A 683 -30.43 18.14 -3.01
N GLY A 684 -29.60 17.48 -2.18
CA GLY A 684 -29.59 17.76 -0.74
C GLY A 684 -30.82 17.32 0.08
N ALA A 685 -31.60 16.32 -0.36
CA ALA A 685 -32.46 15.54 0.54
C ALA A 685 -32.78 14.15 -0.06
N PRO A 686 -32.21 13.05 0.47
CA PRO A 686 -32.73 11.71 0.22
C PRO A 686 -34.03 11.49 1.00
N ASP A 687 -34.76 10.42 0.69
CA ASP A 687 -35.66 9.73 1.63
C ASP A 687 -34.84 9.10 2.79
N ALA A 688 -33.92 9.86 3.40
CA ALA A 688 -33.10 9.45 4.52
C ALA A 688 -34.01 9.39 5.74
N ARG A 689 -34.35 8.19 6.15
CA ARG A 689 -35.15 7.96 7.36
C ARG A 689 -34.22 7.86 8.55
N ALA A 690 -34.36 8.79 9.48
CA ALA A 690 -33.65 8.81 10.75
C ALA A 690 -34.51 8.11 11.82
N ALA A 691 -34.03 7.00 12.36
CA ALA A 691 -34.60 6.37 13.56
C ALA A 691 -33.46 5.75 14.38
N ALA A 692 -33.75 5.31 15.61
CA ALA A 692 -32.76 4.67 16.48
C ALA A 692 -32.88 3.13 16.39
N PRO A 693 -32.25 2.47 15.41
CA PRO A 693 -32.27 1.02 15.31
C PRO A 693 -31.52 0.37 16.48
N VAL A 694 -31.91 -0.85 16.82
CA VAL A 694 -31.09 -1.77 17.63
C VAL A 694 -30.09 -2.47 16.72
N TRP A 695 -30.53 -2.88 15.54
CA TRP A 695 -29.67 -3.42 14.50
C TRP A 695 -30.25 -3.15 13.11
N LEU A 696 -29.35 -3.12 12.12
CA LEU A 696 -29.65 -3.10 10.69
C LEU A 696 -28.86 -4.22 10.00
N ARG A 697 -29.33 -4.67 8.84
CA ARG A 697 -28.64 -5.64 7.98
C ARG A 697 -28.70 -5.16 6.54
N TYR A 698 -27.54 -4.97 5.94
CA TYR A 698 -27.37 -4.83 4.50
C TYR A 698 -27.12 -6.22 3.89
N ALA A 699 -27.81 -6.55 2.81
CA ALA A 699 -27.55 -7.76 2.04
C ALA A 699 -27.51 -7.48 0.54
N ASN A 700 -26.55 -8.09 -0.13
CA ASN A 700 -26.51 -8.20 -1.57
C ASN A 700 -26.84 -9.65 -1.93
N GLU A 701 -28.05 -9.86 -2.46
CA GLU A 701 -28.61 -11.19 -2.68
C GLU A 701 -27.88 -11.92 -3.83
N ASP A 702 -27.46 -11.19 -4.87
CA ASP A 702 -26.74 -11.75 -6.02
C ASP A 702 -25.36 -12.26 -5.62
N ARG A 703 -24.67 -11.52 -4.75
CA ARG A 703 -23.35 -11.91 -4.22
C ARG A 703 -23.42 -12.82 -3.01
N ARG A 704 -24.61 -13.03 -2.44
CA ARG A 704 -24.85 -13.76 -1.17
C ARG A 704 -23.96 -13.26 -0.04
N THR A 705 -23.77 -11.94 0.02
CA THR A 705 -23.00 -11.28 1.08
C THR A 705 -23.91 -10.44 1.94
N ALA A 706 -23.59 -10.32 3.23
CA ALA A 706 -24.32 -9.47 4.16
C ALA A 706 -23.38 -8.84 5.18
N VAL A 707 -23.79 -7.68 5.69
CA VAL A 707 -23.15 -7.02 6.82
C VAL A 707 -24.24 -6.55 7.76
N GLY A 708 -24.10 -6.93 9.02
CA GLY A 708 -24.94 -6.45 10.10
C GLY A 708 -24.30 -5.28 10.83
N TYR A 709 -25.15 -4.39 11.34
CA TYR A 709 -24.75 -3.24 12.13
C TYR A 709 -25.56 -3.25 13.42
N VAL A 710 -24.91 -3.40 14.56
CA VAL A 710 -25.55 -3.41 15.88
C VAL A 710 -25.29 -2.08 16.56
N PHE A 711 -26.33 -1.38 17.01
CA PHE A 711 -26.22 -0.10 17.71
C PHE A 711 -26.27 -0.34 19.23
N LEU A 712 -25.12 -0.13 19.87
CA LEU A 712 -24.91 -0.46 21.27
C LEU A 712 -25.41 0.68 22.17
N PRO A 713 -26.06 0.37 23.30
CA PRO A 713 -26.45 1.40 24.27
C PRO A 713 -25.21 1.98 24.96
N GLY A 714 -25.24 3.26 25.29
CA GLY A 714 -24.21 3.90 26.11
C GLY A 714 -24.18 3.39 27.56
N PRO A 715 -23.13 3.75 28.34
CA PRO A 715 -22.94 3.27 29.72
C PRO A 715 -24.09 3.60 30.68
N ALA A 716 -24.83 4.70 30.44
CA ALA A 716 -25.97 5.12 31.25
C ALA A 716 -27.23 4.26 31.05
N GLY A 717 -27.31 3.50 29.95
CA GLY A 717 -28.53 2.79 29.52
C GLY A 717 -28.71 1.37 30.08
N ARG A 718 -27.84 0.91 30.99
CA ARG A 718 -27.91 -0.44 31.61
C ARG A 718 -27.85 -0.38 33.14
N THR A 719 -28.94 0.03 33.78
CA THR A 719 -29.26 -0.43 35.15
C THR A 719 -29.83 -1.86 35.08
N PRO A 720 -29.43 -2.79 35.97
CA PRO A 720 -30.01 -4.14 35.99
C PRO A 720 -31.53 -4.08 36.12
N GLY A 721 -32.25 -4.63 35.14
CA GLY A 721 -33.73 -4.63 35.10
C GLY A 721 -34.37 -3.51 34.27
N HIS A 722 -33.60 -2.55 33.74
CA HIS A 722 -34.14 -1.50 32.86
C HIS A 722 -33.90 -1.84 31.37
N ARG A 723 -34.98 -2.01 30.60
CA ARG A 723 -34.91 -1.99 29.14
C ARG A 723 -34.63 -0.53 28.76
N GLY A 724 -33.38 -0.19 28.43
CA GLY A 724 -33.03 1.16 27.98
C GLY A 724 -34.00 1.64 26.89
N THR A 725 -34.54 2.84 27.05
CA THR A 725 -35.75 3.35 26.37
C THR A 725 -35.53 3.76 24.90
N GLY A 726 -34.44 3.30 24.26
CA GLY A 726 -34.03 3.74 22.92
C GLY A 726 -33.41 5.15 22.88
N ALA A 727 -33.65 6.00 23.89
CA ALA A 727 -33.17 7.39 23.97
C ALA A 727 -31.63 7.54 23.98
N ASP A 728 -30.89 6.48 24.36
CA ASP A 728 -29.43 6.49 24.43
C ASP A 728 -28.74 6.07 23.11
N ARG A 729 -29.50 5.89 22.01
CA ARG A 729 -28.96 5.53 20.68
C ARG A 729 -29.11 6.70 19.71
N ALA A 730 -28.07 6.94 18.92
CA ALA A 730 -28.10 7.93 17.86
C ALA A 730 -29.12 7.53 16.77
N ALA A 731 -29.78 8.52 16.19
CA ALA A 731 -30.62 8.32 15.03
C ALA A 731 -29.73 8.03 13.82
N ALA A 732 -29.89 6.86 13.22
CA ALA A 732 -29.15 6.42 12.05
C ALA A 732 -29.90 6.78 10.77
N THR A 733 -29.17 7.27 9.77
CA THR A 733 -29.66 7.55 8.42
C THR A 733 -29.20 6.46 7.46
N VAL A 734 -30.14 5.90 6.70
CA VAL A 734 -29.86 4.94 5.61
C VAL A 734 -30.21 5.59 4.27
N ALA A 735 -29.30 5.49 3.31
CA ALA A 735 -29.53 5.86 1.92
C ALA A 735 -29.09 4.74 0.98
N LEU A 736 -29.85 4.56 -0.11
CA LEU A 736 -29.51 3.68 -1.22
C LEU A 736 -29.74 4.42 -2.54
N GLU A 737 -28.67 4.75 -3.25
CA GLU A 737 -28.71 5.61 -4.44
C GLU A 737 -28.06 4.92 -5.64
N THR A 738 -28.55 5.19 -6.85
CA THR A 738 -27.83 4.79 -8.08
C THR A 738 -27.01 5.96 -8.59
N VAL A 739 -25.69 5.83 -8.53
CA VAL A 739 -24.74 6.90 -8.85
C VAL A 739 -23.99 6.56 -10.13
N THR A 740 -23.94 7.52 -11.06
CA THR A 740 -23.11 7.42 -12.28
C THR A 740 -22.07 8.54 -12.30
N ARG A 741 -20.78 8.16 -12.31
CA ARG A 741 -19.63 9.09 -12.26
C ARG A 741 -18.51 8.64 -13.18
N SER A 742 -17.62 9.55 -13.56
CA SER A 742 -16.45 9.20 -14.36
C SER A 742 -15.31 8.74 -13.47
N LEU A 743 -14.54 7.74 -13.90
CA LEU A 743 -13.29 7.38 -13.22
C LEU A 743 -12.28 8.54 -13.25
N ARG A 744 -12.43 9.49 -14.16
CA ARG A 744 -11.62 10.70 -14.23
C ARG A 744 -11.87 11.68 -13.08
N ASP A 745 -13.03 11.59 -12.43
CA ASP A 745 -13.43 12.48 -11.33
C ASP A 745 -12.53 12.31 -10.09
N VAL A 746 -11.81 11.18 -9.98
CA VAL A 746 -10.88 10.89 -8.88
C VAL A 746 -9.41 10.84 -9.32
N ASN A 747 -9.15 10.77 -10.61
CA ASN A 747 -7.79 10.76 -11.16
C ASN A 747 -7.81 11.26 -12.61
N SER A 748 -7.18 12.40 -12.86
CA SER A 748 -7.15 13.05 -14.18
C SER A 748 -6.55 12.19 -15.30
N THR A 749 -5.73 11.19 -14.96
CA THR A 749 -5.09 10.29 -15.92
C THR A 749 -5.93 9.06 -16.25
N ASN A 750 -7.01 8.79 -15.49
CA ASN A 750 -7.92 7.72 -15.81
C ASN A 750 -8.64 7.99 -17.16
N PRO A 751 -9.05 6.92 -17.88
CA PRO A 751 -9.96 7.08 -18.99
C PRO A 751 -11.26 7.75 -18.52
N ASP A 752 -11.89 8.54 -19.38
CA ASP A 752 -13.19 9.16 -19.11
C ASP A 752 -14.33 8.13 -19.26
N THR A 753 -14.22 7.05 -18.50
CA THR A 753 -15.17 5.95 -18.47
C THR A 753 -16.18 6.21 -17.36
N ARG A 754 -17.47 6.32 -17.73
CA ARG A 754 -18.55 6.42 -16.76
C ARG A 754 -18.87 5.05 -16.17
N VAL A 755 -18.93 4.98 -14.85
CA VAL A 755 -19.33 3.79 -14.09
C VAL A 755 -20.62 4.09 -13.34
N THR A 756 -21.53 3.11 -13.32
CA THR A 756 -22.79 3.18 -12.58
C THR A 756 -22.78 2.14 -11.47
N LYS A 757 -23.03 2.57 -10.23
CA LYS A 757 -23.08 1.72 -9.03
C LYS A 757 -24.30 2.05 -8.20
N GLN A 758 -24.84 1.06 -7.49
CA GLN A 758 -25.69 1.33 -6.34
C GLN A 758 -24.79 1.60 -5.14
N VAL A 759 -25.09 2.66 -4.39
CA VAL A 759 -24.32 3.13 -3.23
C VAL A 759 -25.23 3.07 -2.00
N PHE A 760 -24.94 2.14 -1.11
CA PHE A 760 -25.51 2.09 0.23
C PHE A 760 -24.67 2.96 1.17
N THR A 761 -25.32 3.80 1.98
CA THR A 761 -24.68 4.59 3.02
C THR A 761 -25.49 4.48 4.31
N LEU A 762 -24.81 4.15 5.40
CA LEU A 762 -25.32 4.18 6.76
C LEU A 762 -24.50 5.18 7.57
N GLY A 763 -25.17 6.12 8.23
CA GLY A 763 -24.49 7.15 9.02
C GLY A 763 -25.33 7.75 10.13
N VAL A 764 -24.75 8.74 10.80
CA VAL A 764 -25.38 9.59 11.80
C VAL A 764 -25.05 11.03 11.45
N ASP A 765 -26.09 11.84 11.25
CA ASP A 765 -25.95 13.23 10.85
C ASP A 765 -26.26 14.15 12.03
N LEU A 766 -25.31 15.03 12.34
CA LEU A 766 -25.40 16.03 13.39
C LEU A 766 -25.67 17.40 12.76
N PRO A 767 -26.82 18.05 13.06
CA PRO A 767 -27.12 19.38 12.54
C PRO A 767 -26.11 20.45 12.96
N ALA A 768 -26.04 21.53 12.19
CA ALA A 768 -25.22 22.69 12.53
C ALA A 768 -25.57 23.23 13.93
N GLY A 769 -24.55 23.58 14.72
CA GLY A 769 -24.68 24.09 16.08
C GLY A 769 -25.13 23.07 17.14
N ALA A 770 -25.35 21.80 16.78
CA ALA A 770 -25.71 20.77 17.75
C ALA A 770 -24.50 20.43 18.66
N PRO A 771 -24.75 20.08 19.94
CA PRO A 771 -23.68 19.75 20.87
C PRO A 771 -22.95 18.48 20.45
N ALA A 772 -21.69 18.36 20.88
CA ALA A 772 -20.89 17.17 20.60
C ALA A 772 -21.57 15.91 21.15
N THR A 773 -21.52 14.83 20.38
CA THR A 773 -22.21 13.57 20.69
C THR A 773 -21.26 12.37 20.77
N ALA A 774 -21.81 11.21 21.12
CA ALA A 774 -21.12 9.94 21.18
C ALA A 774 -21.93 8.85 20.45
N LEU A 775 -21.22 7.93 19.81
CA LEU A 775 -21.78 6.82 19.04
C LEU A 775 -21.11 5.51 19.45
N ALA A 776 -21.89 4.43 19.50
CA ALA A 776 -21.39 3.08 19.76
C ALA A 776 -22.09 2.08 18.83
N TYR A 777 -21.33 1.37 18.02
CA TYR A 777 -21.87 0.38 17.08
C TYR A 777 -20.91 -0.79 16.87
N ALA A 778 -21.39 -1.88 16.29
CA ALA A 778 -20.57 -3.00 15.88
C ALA A 778 -20.91 -3.41 14.44
N LEU A 779 -19.88 -3.68 13.63
CA LEU A 779 -20.02 -4.33 12.33
C LEU A 779 -19.90 -5.83 12.52
N VAL A 780 -20.84 -6.59 11.95
CA VAL A 780 -20.89 -8.05 12.01
C VAL A 780 -20.88 -8.59 10.57
N PRO A 781 -19.72 -9.03 10.05
CA PRO A 781 -19.61 -9.57 8.69
C PRO A 781 -20.42 -10.86 8.53
N HIS A 782 -21.02 -11.06 7.35
CA HIS A 782 -21.86 -12.23 7.01
C HIS A 782 -23.05 -12.48 7.96
N ALA A 783 -23.53 -11.43 8.63
CA ALA A 783 -24.53 -11.60 9.67
C ALA A 783 -25.90 -12.09 9.16
N SER A 784 -26.50 -12.98 9.94
CA SER A 784 -27.94 -13.29 9.86
C SER A 784 -28.75 -12.39 10.79
N GLU A 785 -30.05 -12.20 10.51
CA GLU A 785 -30.93 -11.44 11.41
C GLU A 785 -31.03 -12.08 12.81
N ALA A 786 -30.99 -13.41 12.89
CA ALA A 786 -31.00 -14.13 14.17
C ALA A 786 -29.75 -13.85 14.99
N GLN A 787 -28.58 -13.81 14.35
CA GLN A 787 -27.32 -13.43 14.99
C GLN A 787 -27.40 -11.99 15.49
N LEU A 788 -27.88 -11.04 14.68
CA LEU A 788 -28.01 -9.64 15.08
C LEU A 788 -28.99 -9.44 16.25
N ALA A 789 -30.12 -10.15 16.24
CA ALA A 789 -31.08 -10.13 17.33
C ALA A 789 -30.47 -10.61 18.66
N SER A 790 -29.53 -11.56 18.61
CA SER A 790 -28.88 -12.11 19.81
C SER A 790 -28.05 -11.05 20.58
N TYR A 791 -27.55 -10.01 19.92
CA TYR A 791 -26.75 -8.96 20.57
C TYR A 791 -27.53 -8.12 21.60
N ALA A 792 -28.86 -8.13 21.57
CA ALA A 792 -29.68 -7.49 22.61
C ALA A 792 -29.36 -8.03 24.02
N HIS A 793 -28.99 -9.32 24.10
CA HIS A 793 -28.53 -10.02 25.30
C HIS A 793 -27.11 -10.58 25.13
N GLY A 794 -26.38 -10.07 24.14
CA GLY A 794 -25.09 -10.59 23.71
C GLY A 794 -23.94 -10.23 24.65
N PRO A 795 -22.71 -10.67 24.31
CA PRO A 795 -21.57 -10.63 25.21
C PRO A 795 -20.97 -9.23 25.40
N LEU A 796 -21.35 -8.26 24.57
CA LEU A 796 -20.79 -6.92 24.52
C LEU A 796 -21.40 -5.96 25.56
N THR A 797 -20.51 -5.22 26.22
CA THR A 797 -20.88 -4.11 27.10
C THR A 797 -19.94 -2.92 26.87
N VAL A 798 -20.49 -1.76 26.56
CA VAL A 798 -19.75 -0.49 26.54
C VAL A 798 -19.56 -0.02 27.98
N LEU A 799 -18.32 -0.01 28.46
CA LEU A 799 -17.97 0.39 29.82
C LEU A 799 -17.76 1.91 29.93
N ALA A 800 -17.18 2.52 28.90
CA ALA A 800 -16.96 3.95 28.79
C ALA A 800 -16.95 4.37 27.32
N ASN A 801 -17.49 5.54 27.01
CA ASN A 801 -17.38 6.17 25.71
C ASN A 801 -17.35 7.70 25.87
N THR A 802 -16.21 8.22 26.32
CA THR A 802 -15.98 9.66 26.52
C THR A 802 -14.75 10.09 25.72
N PRO A 803 -14.53 11.41 25.56
CA PRO A 803 -13.27 11.93 25.01
C PRO A 803 -12.01 11.49 25.77
N ASP A 804 -12.12 11.14 27.04
CA ASP A 804 -10.99 10.74 27.88
C ASP A 804 -10.67 9.24 27.79
N VAL A 805 -11.71 8.40 27.73
CA VAL A 805 -11.56 6.94 27.72
C VAL A 805 -12.70 6.25 26.99
N GLN A 806 -12.34 5.24 26.20
CA GLN A 806 -13.26 4.35 25.50
C GLN A 806 -12.93 2.91 25.86
N ALA A 807 -13.93 2.16 26.32
CA ALA A 807 -13.73 0.80 26.82
C ALA A 807 -14.92 -0.11 26.54
N VAL A 808 -14.63 -1.36 26.16
CA VAL A 808 -15.61 -2.41 25.88
C VAL A 808 -15.21 -3.70 26.60
N GLU A 809 -16.20 -4.40 27.16
CA GLU A 809 -16.04 -5.76 27.68
C GLU A 809 -16.79 -6.75 26.78
N HIS A 810 -16.11 -7.82 26.41
CA HIS A 810 -16.68 -8.97 25.72
C HIS A 810 -16.65 -10.18 26.66
N THR A 811 -17.76 -10.44 27.34
CA THR A 811 -17.86 -11.45 28.40
C THR A 811 -17.60 -12.88 27.91
N GLY A 812 -18.04 -13.23 26.69
CA GLY A 812 -17.82 -14.56 26.10
C GLY A 812 -16.34 -14.89 25.82
N LEU A 813 -15.52 -13.87 25.54
CA LEU A 813 -14.09 -13.99 25.27
C LEU A 813 -13.24 -13.75 26.52
N GLY A 814 -13.87 -13.30 27.61
CA GLY A 814 -13.18 -12.84 28.81
C GLY A 814 -12.30 -11.60 28.56
N LEU A 815 -12.61 -10.80 27.54
CA LEU A 815 -11.81 -9.66 27.10
C LEU A 815 -12.37 -8.34 27.61
N LEU A 816 -11.47 -7.47 28.06
CA LEU A 816 -11.72 -6.06 28.34
C LEU A 816 -10.69 -5.25 27.55
N ALA A 817 -11.16 -4.35 26.69
CA ALA A 817 -10.34 -3.53 25.82
C ALA A 817 -10.53 -2.04 26.14
N VAL A 818 -9.45 -1.27 26.15
CA VAL A 818 -9.44 0.14 26.56
C VAL A 818 -8.50 0.97 25.69
N ASN A 819 -8.96 2.15 25.29
CA ASN A 819 -8.09 3.24 24.87
C ASN A 819 -8.34 4.43 25.79
N ALA A 820 -7.29 4.89 26.45
CA ALA A 820 -7.27 6.12 27.23
C ALA A 820 -6.54 7.19 26.42
N PHE A 821 -7.11 8.40 26.35
CA PHE A 821 -6.64 9.47 25.45
C PHE A 821 -6.05 10.66 26.20
N SER A 822 -6.47 10.89 27.45
CA SER A 822 -6.05 12.03 28.26
C SER A 822 -5.13 11.62 29.41
N PRO A 823 -4.39 12.56 30.03
CA PRO A 823 -3.61 12.29 31.24
C PRO A 823 -4.45 11.81 32.42
N GLY A 824 -3.84 11.11 33.37
CA GLY A 824 -4.49 10.65 34.61
C GLY A 824 -4.93 9.19 34.59
N ALA A 825 -5.55 8.74 35.68
CA ALA A 825 -5.95 7.35 35.86
C ALA A 825 -7.36 7.09 35.31
N HIS A 826 -7.46 6.21 34.31
CA HIS A 826 -8.71 5.89 33.62
C HIS A 826 -9.20 4.51 34.01
N ARG A 827 -10.31 4.45 34.75
CA ARG A 827 -10.90 3.19 35.21
C ARG A 827 -11.84 2.60 34.16
N ALA A 828 -11.53 1.41 33.68
CA ALA A 828 -12.36 0.65 32.77
C ALA A 828 -13.04 -0.52 33.52
N GLY A 829 -14.34 -0.34 33.79
CA GLY A 829 -15.11 -1.31 34.56
C GLY A 829 -14.55 -1.54 35.96
N ARG A 830 -14.61 -2.79 36.44
CA ARG A 830 -14.14 -3.16 37.78
C ARG A 830 -12.72 -3.72 37.82
N ARG A 831 -12.14 -4.08 36.67
CA ARG A 831 -10.94 -4.93 36.58
C ARG A 831 -9.67 -4.20 36.16
N LEU A 832 -9.76 -3.07 35.46
CA LEU A 832 -8.58 -2.41 34.89
C LEU A 832 -8.60 -0.91 35.12
N THR A 833 -7.44 -0.35 35.46
CA THR A 833 -7.14 1.08 35.36
C THR A 833 -5.94 1.26 34.46
N VAL A 834 -6.01 2.20 33.51
CA VAL A 834 -4.93 2.56 32.58
C VAL A 834 -4.44 3.97 32.92
N GLU A 835 -3.14 4.20 32.93
CA GLU A 835 -2.52 5.47 33.34
C GLU A 835 -2.09 6.32 32.13
N GLY A 836 -2.78 7.42 31.92
CA GLY A 836 -2.55 8.36 30.82
C GLY A 836 -2.91 7.80 29.45
N PRO A 837 -2.49 8.49 28.37
CA PRO A 837 -2.66 8.00 27.01
C PRO A 837 -1.99 6.65 26.81
N ALA A 838 -2.80 5.61 26.59
CA ALA A 838 -2.34 4.24 26.39
C ALA A 838 -3.48 3.37 25.84
N SER A 839 -3.10 2.23 25.24
CA SER A 839 -4.03 1.21 24.78
C SER A 839 -3.79 -0.11 25.50
N ALA A 840 -4.87 -0.83 25.85
CA ALA A 840 -4.79 -2.04 26.65
C ALA A 840 -5.82 -3.11 26.26
N LEU A 841 -5.39 -4.37 26.30
CA LEU A 841 -6.25 -5.56 26.20
C LEU A 841 -5.99 -6.49 27.38
N LEU A 842 -7.00 -6.71 28.22
CA LEU A 842 -6.95 -7.65 29.33
C LEU A 842 -7.82 -8.87 29.00
N ARG A 843 -7.26 -10.08 29.11
CA ARG A 843 -7.98 -11.34 28.88
C ARG A 843 -7.89 -12.27 30.09
N GLY A 844 -9.03 -12.73 30.58
CA GLY A 844 -9.10 -13.91 31.45
C GLY A 844 -9.07 -15.18 30.62
N ASN A 845 -8.05 -16.02 30.81
CA ASN A 845 -7.88 -17.26 30.07
C ASN A 845 -8.60 -18.43 30.77
N ARG A 846 -8.93 -19.48 30.00
CA ARG A 846 -9.65 -20.66 30.51
C ARG A 846 -8.85 -21.48 31.53
N ASP A 847 -7.52 -21.38 31.50
CA ASP A 847 -6.61 -22.03 32.44
C ASP A 847 -6.47 -21.28 33.78
N GLY A 848 -7.21 -20.18 33.96
CA GLY A 848 -7.20 -19.34 35.15
C GLY A 848 -6.09 -18.29 35.18
N THR A 849 -5.30 -18.16 34.11
CA THR A 849 -4.34 -17.05 33.95
C THR A 849 -5.02 -15.79 33.42
N VAL A 850 -4.33 -14.66 33.55
CA VAL A 850 -4.76 -13.36 33.03
C VAL A 850 -3.66 -12.79 32.16
N SER A 851 -3.94 -12.53 30.89
CA SER A 851 -2.99 -11.87 29.97
C SER A 851 -3.35 -10.41 29.79
N LEU A 852 -2.36 -9.52 29.75
CA LEU A 852 -2.51 -8.10 29.50
C LEU A 852 -1.52 -7.68 28.41
N ALA A 853 -2.01 -7.03 27.35
CA ALA A 853 -1.19 -6.28 26.40
C ALA A 853 -1.33 -4.78 26.68
N LEU A 854 -0.21 -4.05 26.66
CA LEU A 854 -0.15 -2.59 26.81
C LEU A 854 0.69 -1.98 25.69
N SER A 855 0.27 -0.82 25.19
CA SER A 855 1.07 -0.03 24.24
C SER A 855 0.92 1.47 24.47
N ASP A 856 1.84 2.23 23.90
CA ASP A 856 1.78 3.68 23.77
C ASP A 856 1.41 4.10 22.33
N PRO A 857 0.15 4.45 22.05
CA PRO A 857 -0.30 4.96 20.75
C PRO A 857 0.31 6.31 20.35
N THR A 858 0.92 7.04 21.29
CA THR A 858 1.54 8.34 20.99
C THR A 858 2.96 8.21 20.49
N THR A 859 3.62 7.07 20.74
CA THR A 859 5.04 6.79 20.48
C THR A 859 6.02 7.78 21.14
N HIS A 860 5.57 8.54 22.15
CA HIS A 860 6.38 9.58 22.81
C HIS A 860 6.69 9.26 24.26
N ARG A 861 6.04 8.25 24.83
CA ARG A 861 6.14 7.93 26.25
C ARG A 861 7.23 6.89 26.48
N ASP A 862 8.00 7.12 27.54
CA ASP A 862 8.99 6.15 28.01
C ASP A 862 8.36 4.94 28.65
N THR A 863 7.26 5.16 29.36
CA THR A 863 6.50 4.10 30.03
C THR A 863 5.00 4.33 29.94
N VAL A 864 4.28 3.20 29.92
CA VAL A 864 2.85 3.13 30.17
C VAL A 864 2.59 2.15 31.30
N ALA A 865 1.52 2.38 32.05
CA ALA A 865 1.18 1.53 33.19
C ALA A 865 -0.31 1.23 33.26
N ALA A 866 -0.63 0.07 33.81
CA ALA A 866 -1.98 -0.31 34.13
C ALA A 866 -2.03 -1.07 35.46
N THR A 867 -3.18 -1.01 36.13
CA THR A 867 -3.46 -1.76 37.35
C THR A 867 -4.60 -2.71 37.11
N VAL A 868 -4.33 -4.01 37.25
CA VAL A 868 -5.34 -5.07 37.27
C VAL A 868 -5.85 -5.20 38.72
N HIS A 869 -7.12 -4.88 38.92
CA HIS A 869 -7.77 -4.88 40.22
C HIS A 869 -8.18 -6.28 40.66
N GLY A 870 -8.13 -6.52 41.97
CA GLY A 870 -8.53 -7.79 42.59
C GLY A 870 -7.43 -8.39 43.44
N ARG A 871 -7.37 -9.73 43.48
CA ARG A 871 -6.34 -10.44 44.23
C ARG A 871 -4.96 -10.15 43.62
N PRO A 872 -3.90 -10.02 44.44
CA PRO A 872 -2.54 -9.87 43.91
C PRO A 872 -2.14 -11.10 43.09
N LEU A 873 -1.78 -10.88 41.83
CA LEU A 873 -1.31 -11.91 40.90
C LEU A 873 0.22 -11.99 40.86
N ARG A 874 0.76 -13.13 40.42
CA ARG A 874 2.19 -13.33 40.15
C ARG A 874 2.46 -13.48 38.65
N THR A 875 3.62 -13.05 38.19
CA THR A 875 4.05 -13.20 36.80
C THR A 875 4.25 -14.68 36.44
N VAL A 876 3.72 -15.06 35.29
CA VAL A 876 3.97 -16.36 34.62
C VAL A 876 4.98 -16.14 33.49
N THR A 877 4.68 -15.21 32.58
CA THR A 877 5.57 -14.74 31.51
C THR A 877 5.40 -13.24 31.33
N ALA A 878 6.43 -12.56 30.86
CA ALA A 878 6.42 -11.14 30.54
C ALA A 878 7.41 -10.85 29.41
N ASP A 879 7.06 -9.94 28.51
CA ASP A 879 7.99 -9.42 27.52
C ASP A 879 9.09 -8.58 28.18
N ASP A 880 10.22 -8.46 27.51
CA ASP A 880 11.32 -7.59 27.94
C ASP A 880 10.83 -6.13 28.12
N GLY A 881 11.22 -5.52 29.23
CA GLY A 881 10.81 -4.16 29.59
C GLY A 881 9.47 -4.05 30.31
N VAL A 882 8.80 -5.19 30.60
CA VAL A 882 7.59 -5.22 31.44
C VAL A 882 7.92 -5.59 32.89
N SER A 883 7.52 -4.73 33.83
CA SER A 883 7.66 -4.96 35.26
C SER A 883 6.29 -5.12 35.93
N VAL A 884 6.25 -5.99 36.94
CA VAL A 884 5.01 -6.33 37.66
C VAL A 884 5.24 -6.16 39.15
N ARG A 885 4.41 -5.36 39.82
CA ARG A 885 4.47 -5.15 41.26
C ARG A 885 3.09 -5.23 41.90
N ARG A 886 3.03 -5.77 43.11
CA ARG A 886 1.79 -5.77 43.91
C ARG A 886 1.52 -4.36 44.43
N VAL A 887 0.27 -3.96 44.40
CA VAL A 887 -0.21 -2.69 44.96
C VAL A 887 -1.46 -2.94 45.80
N THR A 888 -1.84 -1.98 46.63
CA THR A 888 -3.09 -2.07 47.38
C THR A 888 -4.27 -2.25 46.42
N GLY A 889 -5.02 -3.33 46.57
CA GLY A 889 -6.20 -3.63 45.75
C GLY A 889 -5.93 -4.26 44.38
N GLY A 890 -4.68 -4.61 44.03
CA GLY A 890 -4.40 -5.27 42.76
C GLY A 890 -2.93 -5.51 42.42
N THR A 891 -2.67 -5.67 41.13
CA THR A 891 -1.34 -5.83 40.55
C THR A 891 -1.10 -4.71 39.54
N ARG A 892 -0.01 -3.96 39.70
CA ARG A 892 0.43 -2.93 38.76
C ARG A 892 1.44 -3.49 37.78
N ILE A 893 1.23 -3.18 36.52
CA ILE A 893 2.08 -3.52 35.38
C ILE A 893 2.59 -2.22 34.80
N GLU A 894 3.88 -2.14 34.54
CA GLU A 894 4.53 -0.99 33.93
C GLU A 894 5.41 -1.49 32.79
N ALA A 895 5.20 -0.96 31.59
CA ALA A 895 5.86 -1.39 30.36
C ALA A 895 6.72 -0.25 29.81
N THR A 896 7.96 -0.55 29.46
CA THR A 896 8.91 0.40 28.87
C THR A 896 8.65 0.53 27.37
N THR A 897 8.05 1.64 26.96
CA THR A 897 7.57 1.89 25.59
C THR A 897 8.52 2.73 24.73
N ARG A 898 9.59 3.29 25.30
CA ARG A 898 10.67 3.91 24.52
C ARG A 898 11.23 2.90 23.50
N HIS A 899 11.34 3.31 22.24
CA HIS A 899 11.79 2.45 21.12
C HIS A 899 10.93 1.19 20.90
N ALA A 900 9.71 1.16 21.45
CA ALA A 900 8.77 0.09 21.19
C ALA A 900 7.96 0.33 19.89
N TYR A 901 8.05 1.53 19.29
CA TYR A 901 7.37 1.89 18.04
C TYR A 901 5.85 1.67 18.07
N GLY A 902 5.23 1.86 19.23
CA GLY A 902 3.81 1.59 19.43
C GLY A 902 3.43 0.11 19.54
N ARG A 903 4.40 -0.82 19.46
CA ARG A 903 4.16 -2.27 19.63
C ARG A 903 3.53 -2.56 21.00
N SER A 904 2.77 -3.65 21.04
CA SER A 904 2.22 -4.17 22.30
C SER A 904 3.27 -4.92 23.09
N LEU A 905 3.32 -4.66 24.39
CA LEU A 905 4.12 -5.39 25.38
C LEU A 905 3.17 -6.20 26.26
N THR A 906 3.43 -7.50 26.37
CA THR A 906 2.50 -8.47 26.94
C THR A 906 3.03 -9.07 28.25
N VAL A 907 2.10 -9.37 29.16
CA VAL A 907 2.37 -10.12 30.38
C VAL A 907 1.24 -11.10 30.65
N THR A 908 1.59 -12.29 31.15
CA THR A 908 0.61 -13.27 31.67
C THR A 908 0.83 -13.48 33.17
N LEU A 909 -0.26 -13.46 33.93
CA LEU A 909 -0.30 -13.44 35.39
C LEU A 909 -1.19 -14.58 35.95
N ARG A 910 -1.00 -14.96 37.22
CA ARG A 910 -1.83 -15.97 37.93
C ARG A 910 -2.13 -15.64 39.39
#